data_AF-A0A7G9T6X4-F1
#
_entry.id   AF-A0A7G9T6X4-F1
#
_cell.length_a   1.000
_cell.length_b   1.000
_cell.length_c   1.000
_cell.angle_alpha   90.00
_cell.angle_beta   90.00
_cell.angle_gamma   90.00
#
_symmetry.space_group_name_H-M   'P 1'
#
loop_
_entity.id
_entity.type
_entity.pdbx_description
1 polymer ?
#
loop_
_entity_poly.entity_id
_entity_poly.type
_entity_poly.pdbx_seq_one_letter_code
_entity_poly.pdbx_strand_id
1 'polypeptide(L)'
;MTDETHTSRGIRREMTYDEVTALLNGKTLAEVLADNSYASHDFQPPSAVTTGQTTPPPTTNNQVEMKMPGTQNNQVAPSEPHSSRPVSVPDPILATSETDGDMPHQKHRRGLTFVTPEILMPKDDLTHHIKVTEVSDTFDYRNQTLKPEEKRSTLISEQGLLHDEEAKQRAKSAPLSTQSKMLRGSLWMTLGNLFSRLLGALYIIPWTMMLGVTYSTSANGLYAQGYQIYSVALLIATAGLPNVLARLVAEYAAKKQFGRIKYIFRQSLILGGIMGVISALALYMLAGPLSQGNPNVVPVIRSLAAAVLVIPILSMLRGYVQGFEFMSISATSQVVEQFVRVVYMLGMTAWIMLGKHGNWVDATVQSTLAAFFGAMAGILVVLIGIARRKNYFDSQYVLTGINGTDDSVMWKMMRQALPVIFAGSAIALVQVIDQFTFFKIMNRATQYSSAIIDQMFAQFSFNSNKLVMLVVSLAVAMAETTLPMLSRAKALANPVEIGQQVSFALKLLAFVILPASLGMAAVAHPLYVVFYGTSDLQNGVLILQYASFVGIMFGLYMVVLAVYQGIGEIKFTVYLMGLILIIKLVLQYPLTVWFKGMGPLMATLMAFAICLVWSVWRLIKRYPANWHRLNYSMMLMLFWSLVTYLVVAPIVNTLNIFVNDSRMTQMIVLLIGVLIGGGIYGTAALKTHLGVEILGDRARRLAEKLPF
;
A
#
# COMPACT_ATOMS: atom_id res chain seq x y z
N MET A 1 53.89 21.49 -34.72
CA MET A 1 55.07 22.35 -34.63
C MET A 1 54.59 23.65 -33.99
N THR A 2 55.05 23.92 -32.76
CA THR A 2 55.07 25.20 -31.99
C THR A 2 53.72 25.90 -31.78
N ASP A 3 53.03 25.86 -30.64
CA ASP A 3 53.38 26.28 -29.25
C ASP A 3 53.46 27.82 -29.08
N GLU A 4 52.46 28.43 -28.45
CA GLU A 4 52.57 29.16 -27.16
C GLU A 4 51.27 29.87 -26.73
N THR A 5 50.95 29.62 -25.47
CA THR A 5 50.08 30.27 -24.48
C THR A 5 49.74 31.76 -24.61
N HIS A 6 48.48 32.15 -24.32
CA HIS A 6 48.16 33.10 -23.24
C HIS A 6 46.66 33.09 -22.83
N THR A 7 46.50 33.25 -21.53
CA THR A 7 45.31 33.24 -20.65
C THR A 7 44.36 34.43 -20.81
N SER A 8 43.04 34.17 -20.88
CA SER A 8 42.04 35.09 -20.30
C SER A 8 40.87 34.30 -19.68
N ARG A 9 40.96 34.03 -18.38
CA ARG A 9 39.81 33.65 -17.55
C ARG A 9 38.90 34.87 -17.42
N GLY A 10 37.83 34.93 -18.22
CA GLY A 10 36.74 35.86 -17.98
C GLY A 10 35.98 35.45 -16.73
N ILE A 11 36.19 36.17 -15.63
CA ILE A 11 35.38 36.04 -14.41
C ILE A 11 33.98 36.56 -14.77
N ARG A 12 33.00 35.66 -14.89
CA ARG A 12 31.58 36.04 -14.90
C ARG A 12 31.23 36.58 -13.52
N ARG A 13 31.24 37.90 -13.36
CA ARG A 13 30.67 38.57 -12.18
C ARG A 13 29.15 38.60 -12.34
N GLU A 14 28.42 38.10 -11.36
CA GLU A 14 26.97 38.25 -11.29
C GLU A 14 26.64 39.73 -11.00
N MET A 15 25.70 40.30 -11.75
CA MET A 15 25.22 41.68 -11.52
C MET A 15 24.47 41.75 -10.18
N THR A 16 24.77 42.77 -9.38
CA THR A 16 24.06 42.97 -8.11
C THR A 16 22.64 43.48 -8.34
N TYR A 17 21.77 43.31 -7.34
CA TYR A 17 20.36 43.70 -7.44
C TYR A 17 20.19 45.20 -7.77
N ASP A 18 21.07 46.04 -7.25
CA ASP A 18 21.04 47.49 -7.52
C ASP A 18 21.45 47.82 -8.96
N GLU A 19 22.41 47.08 -9.53
CA GLU A 19 22.82 47.22 -10.94
C GLU A 19 21.69 46.81 -11.89
N VAL A 20 20.98 45.73 -11.56
CA VAL A 20 19.80 45.26 -12.32
C VAL A 20 18.65 46.27 -12.21
N THR A 21 18.43 46.84 -11.03
CA THR A 21 17.38 47.84 -10.81
C THR A 21 17.68 49.15 -11.54
N ALA A 22 18.96 49.55 -11.61
CA ALA A 22 19.41 50.72 -12.35
C ALA A 22 19.21 50.55 -13.87
N LEU A 23 19.52 49.36 -14.41
CA LEU A 23 19.26 49.02 -15.81
C LEU A 23 17.76 49.03 -16.14
N LEU A 24 16.93 48.48 -15.24
CA LEU A 24 15.47 48.46 -15.41
C LEU A 24 14.85 49.86 -15.36
N ASN A 25 15.51 50.80 -14.68
CA ASN A 25 15.11 52.22 -14.63
C ASN A 25 15.70 53.07 -15.76
N GLY A 26 16.29 52.43 -16.78
CA GLY A 26 16.72 53.08 -18.02
C GLY A 26 18.16 53.57 -18.06
N LYS A 27 18.99 53.29 -17.04
CA LYS A 27 20.45 53.53 -17.12
C LYS A 27 21.10 52.54 -18.07
N THR A 28 22.14 52.98 -18.76
CA THR A 28 22.94 52.10 -19.64
C THR A 28 23.96 51.30 -18.83
N LEU A 29 24.39 50.14 -19.36
CA LEU A 29 25.37 49.28 -18.69
C LEU A 29 26.70 50.00 -18.41
N ALA A 30 27.08 50.98 -19.26
CA ALA A 30 28.26 51.81 -19.04
C ALA A 30 28.11 52.76 -17.84
N GLU A 31 26.92 53.34 -17.63
CA GLU A 31 26.63 54.20 -16.47
C GLU A 31 26.59 53.40 -15.17
N VAL A 32 26.03 52.19 -15.21
CA VAL A 32 25.94 51.30 -14.04
C VAL A 32 27.32 50.81 -13.59
N LEU A 33 28.22 50.56 -14.53
CA LEU A 33 29.60 50.16 -14.23
C LEU A 33 30.48 51.36 -13.81
N ALA A 34 30.17 52.57 -14.29
CA ALA A 34 30.87 53.80 -13.90
C ALA A 34 30.53 54.22 -12.45
N ASP A 35 29.26 54.12 -12.02
CA ASP A 35 28.82 54.44 -10.65
C ASP A 35 29.52 53.56 -9.58
N ASN A 36 29.89 52.33 -9.93
CA ASN A 36 30.55 51.38 -9.03
C ASN A 36 32.09 51.45 -9.04
N SER A 37 32.70 52.37 -9.80
CA SER A 37 34.16 52.51 -9.90
C SER A 37 34.81 53.42 -8.84
N TYR A 38 34.01 53.98 -7.91
CA TYR A 38 34.49 54.87 -6.83
C TYR A 38 34.38 54.30 -5.40
N ALA A 39 34.10 53.00 -5.24
CA ALA A 39 34.03 52.37 -3.92
C ALA A 39 35.04 51.22 -3.78
N SER A 40 36.32 51.56 -3.68
CA SER A 40 37.37 50.64 -3.22
C SER A 40 38.44 51.39 -2.41
N HIS A 41 38.78 50.83 -1.24
CA HIS A 41 39.68 51.29 -0.16
C HIS A 41 38.94 52.12 0.92
N ASP A 42 38.68 51.62 2.13
CA ASP A 42 39.65 51.10 3.11
C ASP A 42 39.22 49.79 3.81
N PHE A 43 40.13 48.82 3.85
CA PHE A 43 40.12 47.76 4.87
C PHE A 43 41.57 47.46 5.29
N GLN A 44 41.93 47.88 6.49
CA GLN A 44 43.21 47.58 7.15
C GLN A 44 43.25 46.09 7.59
N PRO A 45 44.42 45.43 7.52
CA PRO A 45 44.60 44.10 8.08
C PRO A 45 44.97 44.18 9.58
N PRO A 46 44.47 43.29 10.46
CA PRO A 46 44.98 43.23 11.82
C PRO A 46 46.22 42.31 11.88
N SER A 47 47.38 42.93 12.12
CA SER A 47 48.58 42.28 12.62
C SER A 47 48.55 42.24 14.15
N ALA A 48 49.03 41.13 14.70
CA ALA A 48 49.15 40.85 16.14
C ALA A 48 50.00 41.86 16.92
N VAL A 49 49.62 42.15 18.17
CA VAL A 49 50.52 42.50 19.27
C VAL A 49 50.03 41.89 20.60
N THR A 50 50.88 41.00 21.12
CA THR A 50 51.01 40.39 22.44
C THR A 50 51.20 41.47 23.54
N THR A 51 50.71 41.39 24.78
CA THR A 51 51.17 40.58 25.92
C THR A 51 50.24 40.83 27.12
N GLY A 52 49.86 39.82 27.91
CA GLY A 52 50.64 39.48 29.11
C GLY A 52 50.08 38.30 29.92
N GLN A 53 50.97 37.32 30.13
CA GLN A 53 51.21 36.50 31.33
C GLN A 53 50.06 35.68 31.95
N THR A 54 50.19 34.36 31.86
CA THR A 54 50.58 33.49 33.00
C THR A 54 51.02 32.11 32.49
N THR A 55 52.06 31.59 33.15
CA THR A 55 52.96 30.49 32.80
C THR A 55 52.41 29.07 33.05
N PRO A 56 52.86 28.05 32.30
CA PRO A 56 52.84 26.64 32.70
C PRO A 56 54.26 26.09 32.98
N PRO A 57 54.39 24.90 33.59
CA PRO A 57 55.57 24.06 33.30
C PRO A 57 55.18 22.54 33.18
N PRO A 58 56.11 21.63 32.87
CA PRO A 58 56.66 21.44 31.53
C PRO A 58 56.67 19.95 31.09
N THR A 59 56.92 19.73 29.79
CA THR A 59 57.30 18.43 29.20
C THR A 59 58.80 18.17 29.33
N THR A 60 59.21 16.90 29.49
CA THR A 60 60.59 16.47 29.21
C THR A 60 60.61 15.18 28.38
N ASN A 61 61.40 15.25 27.29
CA ASN A 61 61.85 14.15 26.43
C ASN A 61 62.64 13.09 27.21
N ASN A 62 62.61 11.83 26.76
CA ASN A 62 63.78 11.21 26.11
C ASN A 62 63.52 9.77 25.66
N GLN A 63 64.21 9.44 24.56
CA GLN A 63 64.37 8.12 23.94
C GLN A 63 65.06 7.10 24.87
N VAL A 64 64.99 5.82 24.50
CA VAL A 64 66.08 4.79 24.47
C VAL A 64 65.67 3.39 24.98
N GLU A 65 65.92 2.41 24.11
CA GLU A 65 66.28 0.97 24.27
C GLU A 65 65.37 -0.16 24.78
N MET A 66 65.58 -1.29 24.09
CA MET A 66 65.19 -2.67 24.36
C MET A 66 65.82 -3.26 25.64
N LYS A 67 65.09 -4.13 26.35
CA LYS A 67 65.53 -5.49 26.79
C LYS A 67 64.56 -6.11 27.83
N MET A 68 64.09 -7.33 27.57
CA MET A 68 63.85 -8.37 28.61
C MET A 68 65.22 -8.89 29.10
N PRO A 69 65.43 -9.63 30.23
CA PRO A 69 64.51 -10.51 30.98
C PRO A 69 64.74 -10.52 32.53
N GLY A 70 64.07 -11.41 33.29
CA GLY A 70 64.46 -11.69 34.69
C GLY A 70 63.49 -12.51 35.55
N THR A 71 63.80 -13.79 35.69
CA THR A 71 63.27 -14.86 36.57
C THR A 71 63.48 -14.65 38.09
N GLN A 72 62.57 -15.17 38.95
CA GLN A 72 62.82 -16.34 39.86
C GLN A 72 61.76 -16.57 40.96
N ASN A 73 61.44 -17.86 41.16
CA ASN A 73 61.12 -18.62 42.40
C ASN A 73 59.83 -18.29 43.20
N ASN A 74 59.09 -19.25 43.77
CA ASN A 74 59.44 -20.59 44.27
C ASN A 74 58.17 -21.45 44.56
N GLN A 75 58.28 -22.79 44.43
CA GLN A 75 57.65 -23.88 45.24
C GLN A 75 56.09 -24.02 45.23
N VAL A 76 55.41 -25.17 45.09
CA VAL A 76 55.61 -26.57 45.56
C VAL A 76 54.83 -27.59 44.66
N ALA A 77 55.37 -28.80 44.46
CA ALA A 77 54.68 -30.06 44.08
C ALA A 77 54.92 -31.12 45.23
N PRO A 78 54.49 -32.42 45.23
CA PRO A 78 53.80 -33.25 44.22
C PRO A 78 52.73 -34.25 44.79
N SER A 79 52.06 -35.05 43.93
CA SER A 79 51.88 -36.53 44.04
C SER A 79 50.69 -37.08 43.20
N GLU A 80 51.01 -37.97 42.25
CA GLU A 80 50.12 -39.02 41.68
C GLU A 80 50.17 -40.28 42.61
N PRO A 81 49.52 -41.47 42.41
CA PRO A 81 48.85 -42.03 41.20
C PRO A 81 47.61 -42.98 41.38
N HIS A 82 47.13 -43.50 40.24
CA HIS A 82 46.59 -44.86 39.93
C HIS A 82 45.10 -45.19 39.73
N SER A 83 44.81 -45.60 38.48
CA SER A 83 43.99 -46.74 37.99
C SER A 83 42.45 -46.60 38.05
N SER A 84 41.68 -46.87 36.99
CA SER A 84 41.61 -48.11 36.20
C SER A 84 40.89 -47.91 34.84
N ARG A 85 40.86 -48.99 34.04
CA ARG A 85 40.88 -49.09 32.57
C ARG A 85 39.50 -49.11 31.83
N PRO A 86 39.49 -49.15 30.47
CA PRO A 86 38.44 -48.69 29.53
C PRO A 86 37.72 -49.85 28.77
N VAL A 87 37.05 -49.54 27.63
CA VAL A 87 36.74 -50.34 26.40
C VAL A 87 35.40 -49.82 25.79
N SER A 88 35.09 -49.67 24.49
CA SER A 88 35.80 -49.65 23.18
C SER A 88 34.76 -49.29 22.08
N VAL A 89 35.17 -48.62 21.00
CA VAL A 89 34.49 -48.56 19.67
C VAL A 89 34.76 -49.89 18.91
N PRO A 90 34.10 -50.25 17.78
CA PRO A 90 34.57 -49.79 16.46
C PRO A 90 33.53 -49.77 15.29
N ASP A 91 33.76 -48.94 14.26
CA ASP A 91 33.38 -49.20 12.83
C ASP A 91 34.53 -50.01 12.14
N PRO A 92 34.68 -50.28 10.81
CA PRO A 92 33.85 -50.14 9.58
C PRO A 92 34.01 -51.34 8.56
N ILE A 93 33.67 -51.15 7.25
CA ILE A 93 34.36 -51.60 6.00
C ILE A 93 33.71 -52.64 5.01
N LEU A 94 33.61 -52.17 3.74
CA LEU A 94 33.68 -52.74 2.35
C LEU A 94 32.84 -53.95 1.80
N ALA A 95 32.07 -53.63 0.75
CA ALA A 95 32.15 -54.02 -0.68
C ALA A 95 31.87 -55.46 -1.23
N THR A 96 31.17 -55.45 -2.40
CA THR A 96 31.26 -56.29 -3.63
C THR A 96 30.15 -57.31 -4.01
N SER A 97 29.92 -57.37 -5.34
CA SER A 97 29.25 -58.36 -6.23
C SER A 97 27.71 -58.43 -6.25
N GLU A 98 27.04 -58.02 -7.35
CA GLU A 98 26.66 -58.82 -8.55
C GLU A 98 25.65 -59.94 -8.21
N THR A 99 24.41 -59.96 -8.71
CA THR A 99 24.06 -60.46 -10.05
C THR A 99 22.54 -60.38 -10.31
N ASP A 100 22.23 -60.45 -11.60
CA ASP A 100 20.96 -60.54 -12.35
C ASP A 100 19.88 -61.54 -11.88
N GLY A 101 18.65 -61.29 -12.33
CA GLY A 101 17.83 -62.33 -13.00
C GLY A 101 16.72 -63.06 -12.22
N ASP A 102 15.53 -63.01 -12.82
CA ASP A 102 14.45 -64.03 -12.84
C ASP A 102 13.19 -63.92 -11.93
N MET A 103 12.08 -63.59 -12.60
CA MET A 103 10.69 -64.04 -12.38
C MET A 103 10.56 -65.57 -12.63
N PRO A 104 9.44 -66.31 -12.36
CA PRO A 104 8.02 -65.87 -12.37
C PRO A 104 6.99 -66.61 -11.44
N HIS A 105 5.72 -66.12 -11.50
CA HIS A 105 4.43 -66.77 -11.15
C HIS A 105 4.13 -67.01 -9.63
N GLN A 106 2.92 -66.76 -9.07
CA GLN A 106 1.61 -67.25 -9.50
C GLN A 106 0.42 -66.60 -8.70
N LYS A 107 -0.67 -66.29 -9.41
CA LYS A 107 -2.13 -66.31 -9.07
C LYS A 107 -2.67 -65.84 -7.70
N HIS A 108 -3.57 -64.84 -7.72
CA HIS A 108 -5.01 -65.03 -7.42
C HIS A 108 -5.90 -63.90 -8.00
N ARG A 109 -7.00 -64.30 -8.66
CA ARG A 109 -8.11 -63.49 -9.21
C ARG A 109 -9.32 -63.54 -8.26
N ARG A 110 -10.11 -62.46 -8.22
CA ARG A 110 -11.58 -62.29 -8.01
C ARG A 110 -11.76 -60.87 -7.41
N GLY A 111 -12.49 -59.89 -7.94
CA GLY A 111 -13.68 -59.86 -8.79
C GLY A 111 -14.93 -59.80 -7.92
N LEU A 112 -15.55 -58.62 -7.70
CA LEU A 112 -16.99 -58.47 -7.42
C LEU A 112 -17.45 -57.00 -7.37
N THR A 113 -18.75 -56.86 -7.58
CA THR A 113 -19.51 -55.82 -8.29
C THR A 113 -20.25 -54.86 -7.33
N PHE A 114 -20.68 -53.70 -7.86
CA PHE A 114 -21.50 -52.68 -7.19
C PHE A 114 -22.91 -53.17 -6.80
N VAL A 115 -23.40 -52.78 -5.62
CA VAL A 115 -24.83 -52.76 -5.23
C VAL A 115 -25.12 -51.54 -4.34
N THR A 116 -26.14 -50.76 -4.71
CA THR A 116 -26.79 -49.65 -3.96
C THR A 116 -27.66 -50.16 -2.81
N PRO A 117 -27.75 -49.46 -1.65
CA PRO A 117 -28.69 -49.83 -0.60
C PRO A 117 -30.06 -49.15 -0.77
N GLU A 118 -31.08 -50.00 -0.81
CA GLU A 118 -32.51 -49.74 -0.69
C GLU A 118 -32.89 -49.58 0.79
N ILE A 119 -33.65 -48.54 1.16
CA ILE A 119 -34.17 -48.35 2.52
C ILE A 119 -35.69 -48.51 2.48
N LEU A 120 -36.15 -49.58 3.12
CA LEU A 120 -37.54 -49.96 3.37
C LEU A 120 -38.21 -49.02 4.40
N MET A 121 -39.45 -48.60 4.12
CA MET A 121 -40.37 -48.03 5.12
C MET A 121 -41.26 -49.12 5.73
N PRO A 122 -41.68 -49.02 7.01
CA PRO A 122 -42.72 -49.86 7.60
C PRO A 122 -44.14 -49.32 7.33
N LYS A 123 -45.12 -50.23 7.22
CA LYS A 123 -46.56 -49.98 7.18
C LYS A 123 -47.21 -50.15 8.58
N ASP A 124 -48.45 -49.65 8.67
CA ASP A 124 -49.51 -49.79 9.70
C ASP A 124 -49.60 -48.60 10.68
N ASP A 125 -50.76 -47.99 11.01
CA ASP A 125 -52.16 -48.02 10.56
C ASP A 125 -52.88 -46.80 11.23
N LEU A 126 -54.12 -46.49 10.81
CA LEU A 126 -55.14 -45.58 11.43
C LEU A 126 -55.24 -44.08 11.06
N THR A 127 -56.07 -43.83 10.04
CA THR A 127 -57.29 -42.97 10.00
C THR A 127 -57.31 -41.54 10.60
N HIS A 128 -57.48 -40.51 9.75
CA HIS A 128 -58.73 -39.70 9.61
C HIS A 128 -58.58 -38.53 8.58
N HIS A 129 -59.74 -38.21 7.96
CA HIS A 129 -60.06 -37.30 6.85
C HIS A 129 -59.29 -35.96 6.74
N ILE A 130 -59.07 -35.41 5.52
CA ILE A 130 -59.95 -34.39 4.88
C ILE A 130 -59.59 -34.19 3.38
N LYS A 131 -60.63 -33.89 2.59
CA LYS A 131 -60.77 -33.77 1.12
C LYS A 131 -59.77 -32.88 0.38
N VAL A 132 -59.30 -33.37 -0.78
CA VAL A 132 -58.72 -32.61 -1.89
C VAL A 132 -59.79 -32.45 -2.97
N THR A 133 -59.96 -31.25 -3.52
CA THR A 133 -60.81 -30.99 -4.68
C THR A 133 -59.93 -30.48 -5.81
N GLU A 134 -59.78 -31.28 -6.87
CA GLU A 134 -59.34 -30.84 -8.20
C GLU A 134 -60.54 -30.33 -8.99
N VAL A 135 -60.36 -29.26 -9.77
CA VAL A 135 -61.19 -28.98 -10.94
C VAL A 135 -60.30 -28.35 -12.01
N SER A 136 -60.17 -29.05 -13.15
CA SER A 136 -59.84 -28.47 -14.45
C SER A 136 -61.11 -27.89 -15.08
N ASP A 137 -61.01 -26.78 -15.83
CA ASP A 137 -61.38 -26.77 -17.25
C ASP A 137 -61.36 -25.36 -17.86
N THR A 138 -61.03 -25.40 -19.15
CA THR A 138 -60.98 -24.42 -20.24
C THR A 138 -61.99 -23.26 -20.21
N PHE A 139 -61.54 -22.06 -20.61
CA PHE A 139 -62.40 -20.95 -20.99
C PHE A 139 -62.18 -20.51 -22.44
N ASP A 140 -63.30 -20.53 -23.18
CA ASP A 140 -63.52 -20.08 -24.55
C ASP A 140 -63.93 -18.59 -24.54
N TYR A 141 -63.47 -17.80 -25.51
CA TYR A 141 -63.81 -16.38 -25.64
C TYR A 141 -64.75 -16.18 -26.83
N ARG A 142 -66.01 -15.81 -26.54
CA ARG A 142 -66.93 -15.25 -27.54
C ARG A 142 -67.68 -14.04 -27.00
N ASN A 143 -67.49 -12.93 -27.71
CA ASN A 143 -68.31 -11.72 -27.85
C ASN A 143 -69.41 -11.43 -26.80
N GLN A 144 -69.27 -10.30 -26.11
CA GLN A 144 -70.43 -9.43 -25.84
C GLN A 144 -70.03 -7.95 -25.75
N THR A 145 -70.80 -7.16 -26.47
CA THR A 145 -70.70 -5.73 -26.75
C THR A 145 -71.06 -4.83 -25.56
N LEU A 146 -70.35 -3.71 -25.46
CA LEU A 146 -70.54 -2.57 -24.56
C LEU A 146 -71.95 -1.94 -24.65
N LYS A 147 -72.47 -1.49 -23.49
CA LYS A 147 -73.25 -0.23 -23.35
C LYS A 147 -72.96 0.43 -21.97
N PRO A 148 -73.09 1.76 -21.86
CA PRO A 148 -72.46 2.56 -20.81
C PRO A 148 -73.44 2.98 -19.71
N GLU A 149 -72.97 3.08 -18.47
CA GLU A 149 -73.59 4.01 -17.51
C GLU A 149 -72.62 4.51 -16.44
N GLU A 150 -72.71 5.82 -16.24
CA GLU A 150 -71.87 6.72 -15.46
C GLU A 150 -72.03 6.60 -13.94
N LYS A 151 -71.08 7.25 -13.24
CA LYS A 151 -71.13 7.72 -11.84
C LYS A 151 -71.01 6.66 -10.74
N ARG A 152 -69.77 6.21 -10.52
CA ARG A 152 -69.27 5.90 -9.17
C ARG A 152 -67.76 6.16 -9.00
N SER A 153 -67.25 7.19 -9.67
CA SER A 153 -65.81 7.46 -9.78
C SER A 153 -65.21 8.40 -8.72
N THR A 154 -65.97 8.87 -7.72
CA THR A 154 -65.46 9.90 -6.79
C THR A 154 -65.20 9.46 -5.35
N LEU A 155 -65.37 8.18 -5.00
CA LEU A 155 -65.02 7.68 -3.66
C LEU A 155 -63.93 6.59 -3.63
N ILE A 156 -63.50 6.10 -4.79
CA ILE A 156 -62.45 5.07 -4.89
C ILE A 156 -61.07 5.68 -5.21
N SER A 157 -61.00 6.92 -5.72
CA SER A 157 -59.72 7.53 -6.09
C SER A 157 -58.91 8.05 -4.91
N GLU A 158 -59.54 8.55 -3.83
CA GLU A 158 -58.79 9.04 -2.66
C GLU A 158 -58.22 7.90 -1.80
N GLN A 159 -58.97 6.82 -1.60
CA GLN A 159 -58.46 5.64 -0.88
C GLN A 159 -57.39 4.89 -1.69
N GLY A 160 -57.52 4.85 -3.03
CA GLY A 160 -56.50 4.30 -3.91
C GLY A 160 -55.21 5.14 -3.95
N LEU A 161 -55.32 6.47 -3.98
CA LEU A 161 -54.15 7.37 -3.99
C LEU A 161 -53.42 7.40 -2.63
N LEU A 162 -54.16 7.36 -1.51
CA LEU A 162 -53.55 7.24 -0.18
C LEU A 162 -52.87 5.88 0.02
N HIS A 163 -53.47 4.78 -0.44
CA HIS A 163 -52.82 3.47 -0.39
C HIS A 163 -51.62 3.36 -1.34
N ASP A 164 -51.64 4.05 -2.48
CA ASP A 164 -50.54 4.02 -3.45
C ASP A 164 -49.39 4.96 -3.03
N GLU A 165 -49.68 6.08 -2.35
CA GLU A 165 -48.67 6.91 -1.68
C GLU A 165 -48.10 6.24 -0.43
N GLU A 166 -48.92 5.60 0.41
CA GLU A 166 -48.44 4.80 1.54
C GLU A 166 -47.65 3.56 1.07
N ALA A 167 -48.04 2.92 -0.03
CA ALA A 167 -47.29 1.82 -0.64
C ALA A 167 -45.97 2.31 -1.27
N LYS A 168 -45.96 3.49 -1.93
CA LYS A 168 -44.73 4.13 -2.43
C LYS A 168 -43.82 4.62 -1.31
N GLN A 169 -44.37 5.11 -0.19
CA GLN A 169 -43.61 5.45 1.01
C GLN A 169 -43.08 4.21 1.72
N ARG A 170 -43.90 3.14 1.86
CA ARG A 170 -43.49 1.83 2.40
C ARG A 170 -42.46 1.12 1.51
N ALA A 171 -42.51 1.32 0.20
CA ALA A 171 -41.50 0.83 -0.75
C ALA A 171 -40.20 1.65 -0.69
N LYS A 172 -40.28 2.96 -0.42
CA LYS A 172 -39.10 3.81 -0.12
C LYS A 172 -38.48 3.51 1.26
N SER A 173 -39.28 3.00 2.21
CA SER A 173 -38.84 2.65 3.57
C SER A 173 -38.61 1.16 3.79
N ALA A 174 -38.79 0.31 2.77
CA ALA A 174 -38.50 -1.11 2.86
C ALA A 174 -37.02 -1.28 3.21
N PRO A 175 -36.66 -2.04 4.25
CA PRO A 175 -35.26 -2.24 4.60
C PRO A 175 -34.58 -2.91 3.41
N LEU A 176 -33.65 -2.19 2.78
CA LEU A 176 -32.77 -2.72 1.74
C LEU A 176 -32.32 -4.14 2.14
N SER A 177 -32.43 -5.09 1.23
CA SER A 177 -31.90 -6.45 1.45
C SER A 177 -30.44 -6.35 1.91
N THR A 178 -30.00 -7.23 2.81
CA THR A 178 -28.65 -7.20 3.38
C THR A 178 -27.57 -7.11 2.29
N GLN A 179 -27.78 -7.81 1.17
CA GLN A 179 -26.91 -7.75 -0.01
C GLN A 179 -26.85 -6.35 -0.66
N SER A 180 -27.98 -5.63 -0.72
CA SER A 180 -28.04 -4.26 -1.26
C SER A 180 -27.39 -3.23 -0.33
N LYS A 181 -27.51 -3.40 0.99
CA LYS A 181 -26.81 -2.56 1.98
C LYS A 181 -25.31 -2.79 1.93
N MET A 182 -24.86 -4.04 1.87
CA MET A 182 -23.46 -4.41 1.72
C MET A 182 -22.86 -3.87 0.42
N LEU A 183 -23.59 -3.99 -0.71
CA LEU A 183 -23.13 -3.47 -2.00
C LEU A 183 -22.99 -1.94 -1.99
N ARG A 184 -23.98 -1.22 -1.45
CA ARG A 184 -23.92 0.24 -1.30
C ARG A 184 -22.80 0.66 -0.35
N GLY A 185 -22.59 -0.08 0.74
CA GLY A 185 -21.51 0.15 1.69
C GLY A 185 -20.12 -0.06 1.08
N SER A 186 -19.96 -1.12 0.29
CA SER A 186 -18.73 -1.41 -0.47
C SER A 186 -18.45 -0.29 -1.48
N LEU A 187 -19.45 0.17 -2.23
CA LEU A 187 -19.29 1.29 -3.17
C LEU A 187 -18.81 2.57 -2.48
N TRP A 188 -19.36 2.92 -1.31
CA TRP A 188 -18.90 4.06 -0.53
C TRP A 188 -17.44 3.92 -0.10
N MET A 189 -17.04 2.74 0.39
CA MET A 189 -15.66 2.47 0.79
C MET A 189 -14.70 2.54 -0.41
N THR A 190 -15.07 1.93 -1.54
CA THR A 190 -14.24 1.95 -2.75
C THR A 190 -14.05 3.37 -3.28
N LEU A 191 -15.13 4.15 -3.39
CA LEU A 191 -15.05 5.54 -3.87
C LEU A 191 -14.29 6.44 -2.89
N GLY A 192 -14.54 6.31 -1.58
CA GLY A 192 -13.81 7.05 -0.55
C GLY A 192 -12.31 6.73 -0.57
N ASN A 193 -11.96 5.44 -0.62
CA ASN A 193 -10.58 4.98 -0.75
C ASN A 193 -9.91 5.54 -2.01
N LEU A 194 -10.56 5.45 -3.17
CA LEU A 194 -9.99 5.90 -4.44
C LEU A 194 -9.80 7.42 -4.46
N PHE A 195 -10.80 8.18 -4.01
CA PHE A 195 -10.72 9.63 -3.92
C PHE A 195 -9.62 10.08 -2.95
N SER A 196 -9.54 9.49 -1.75
CA SER A 196 -8.49 9.80 -0.79
C SER A 196 -7.09 9.45 -1.33
N ARG A 197 -6.94 8.35 -2.06
CA ARG A 197 -5.64 7.99 -2.65
C ARG A 197 -5.24 8.93 -3.79
N LEU A 198 -6.19 9.33 -4.64
CA LEU A 198 -5.95 10.30 -5.70
C LEU A 198 -5.54 11.66 -5.12
N LEU A 199 -6.30 12.19 -4.16
CA LEU A 199 -5.95 13.42 -3.47
C LEU A 199 -4.60 13.31 -2.74
N GLY A 200 -4.29 12.12 -2.22
CA GLY A 200 -3.01 11.75 -1.60
C GLY A 200 -1.83 11.62 -2.55
N ALA A 201 -2.02 11.69 -3.86
CA ALA A 201 -0.93 11.83 -4.82
C ALA A 201 -0.91 13.21 -5.46
N LEU A 202 -2.08 13.77 -5.78
CA LEU A 202 -2.17 15.07 -6.44
C LEU A 202 -1.58 16.21 -5.62
N TYR A 203 -1.54 16.12 -4.28
CA TYR A 203 -0.89 17.14 -3.45
C TYR A 203 0.60 17.31 -3.77
N ILE A 204 1.28 16.27 -4.27
CA ILE A 204 2.72 16.29 -4.56
C ILE A 204 3.04 17.37 -5.59
N ILE A 205 2.13 17.62 -6.54
CA ILE A 205 2.32 18.60 -7.60
C ILE A 205 2.50 20.02 -7.01
N PRO A 206 1.51 20.63 -6.32
CA PRO A 206 1.70 21.95 -5.72
C PRO A 206 2.74 21.95 -4.59
N TRP A 207 2.88 20.87 -3.82
CA TRP A 207 3.86 20.80 -2.75
C TRP A 207 5.31 20.92 -3.27
N THR A 208 5.65 20.17 -4.33
CA THR A 208 6.97 20.26 -4.97
C THR A 208 7.18 21.59 -5.70
N MET A 209 6.12 22.23 -6.21
CA MET A 209 6.21 23.57 -6.78
C MET A 209 6.61 24.61 -5.73
N MET A 210 6.00 24.56 -4.54
CA MET A 210 6.31 25.49 -3.45
C MET A 210 7.74 25.29 -2.89
N LEU A 211 8.24 24.05 -2.89
CA LEU A 211 9.60 23.73 -2.47
C LEU A 211 10.66 24.15 -3.51
N GLY A 212 10.28 24.24 -4.79
CA GLY A 212 11.18 24.56 -5.89
C GLY A 212 12.09 23.40 -6.30
N VAL A 213 12.70 23.52 -7.49
CA VAL A 213 13.52 22.46 -8.12
C VAL A 213 14.75 22.10 -7.28
N THR A 214 15.30 23.05 -6.53
CA THR A 214 16.50 22.86 -5.71
C THR A 214 16.25 21.95 -4.50
N TYR A 215 15.09 22.06 -3.85
CA TYR A 215 14.83 21.39 -2.57
C TYR A 215 13.77 20.30 -2.66
N SER A 216 12.98 20.22 -3.73
CA SER A 216 11.91 19.22 -3.87
C SER A 216 12.41 17.78 -3.66
N THR A 217 13.50 17.40 -4.32
CA THR A 217 14.03 16.03 -4.22
C THR A 217 14.59 15.73 -2.84
N SER A 218 15.29 16.67 -2.22
CA SER A 218 15.79 16.53 -0.84
C SER A 218 14.64 16.44 0.17
N ALA A 219 13.60 17.25 0.02
CA ALA A 219 12.39 17.21 0.84
C ALA A 219 11.62 15.89 0.67
N ASN A 220 11.53 15.37 -0.56
CA ASN A 220 10.93 14.06 -0.85
C ASN A 220 11.69 12.93 -0.15
N GLY A 221 13.02 12.93 -0.25
CA GLY A 221 13.89 11.97 0.42
C GLY A 221 13.74 12.05 1.94
N LEU A 222 13.78 13.27 2.49
CA LEU A 222 13.61 13.52 3.91
C LEU A 222 12.23 13.07 4.42
N TYR A 223 11.17 13.35 3.68
CA TYR A 223 9.82 12.88 3.97
C TYR A 223 9.77 11.35 3.99
N ALA A 224 10.33 10.68 2.97
CA ALA A 224 10.35 9.21 2.91
C ALA A 224 11.10 8.62 4.11
N GLN A 225 12.25 9.18 4.48
CA GLN A 225 13.04 8.67 5.61
C GLN A 225 12.23 8.64 6.92
N GLY A 226 11.45 9.68 7.21
CA GLY A 226 10.55 9.69 8.37
C GLY A 226 9.32 8.80 8.18
N TYR A 227 8.69 8.85 7.01
CA TYR A 227 7.43 8.18 6.72
C TYR A 227 7.55 6.64 6.74
N GLN A 228 8.65 6.08 6.25
CA GLN A 228 8.85 4.63 6.23
C GLN A 228 8.92 4.05 7.65
N ILE A 229 9.65 4.71 8.54
CA ILE A 229 9.73 4.34 9.96
C ILE A 229 8.35 4.48 10.62
N TYR A 230 7.68 5.61 10.37
CA TYR A 230 6.31 5.86 10.84
C TYR A 230 5.33 4.78 10.38
N SER A 231 5.43 4.30 9.14
CA SER A 231 4.49 3.32 8.58
C SER A 231 4.54 1.99 9.35
N VAL A 232 5.73 1.56 9.76
CA VAL A 232 5.92 0.35 10.59
C VAL A 232 5.44 0.59 12.01
N ALA A 233 5.74 1.75 12.60
CA ALA A 233 5.24 2.11 13.92
C ALA A 233 3.70 2.12 13.95
N LEU A 234 3.06 2.68 12.91
CA LEU A 234 1.61 2.72 12.78
C LEU A 234 1.01 1.31 12.62
N LEU A 235 1.68 0.43 11.88
CA LEU A 235 1.26 -0.95 11.71
C LEU A 235 1.25 -1.71 13.04
N ILE A 236 2.27 -1.50 13.88
CA ILE A 236 2.34 -2.03 15.24
C ILE A 236 1.26 -1.40 16.12
N ALA A 237 1.10 -0.07 16.07
CA ALA A 237 0.17 0.68 16.91
C ALA A 237 -1.30 0.32 16.65
N THR A 238 -1.65 0.03 15.40
CA THR A 238 -3.03 -0.35 15.03
C THR A 238 -3.29 -1.83 15.20
N ALA A 239 -2.25 -2.68 15.16
CA ALA A 239 -2.29 -4.13 15.36
C ALA A 239 -3.49 -4.84 14.69
N GLY A 240 -3.99 -4.30 13.56
CA GLY A 240 -5.19 -4.76 12.82
C GLY A 240 -6.43 -5.02 13.68
N LEU A 241 -6.46 -4.38 14.84
CA LEU A 241 -7.58 -4.33 15.76
C LEU A 241 -8.86 -3.76 15.13
N PRO A 242 -8.87 -2.83 14.15
CA PRO A 242 -10.15 -2.29 13.67
C PRO A 242 -10.99 -3.33 12.91
N ASN A 243 -10.36 -4.21 12.13
CA ASN A 243 -11.06 -5.28 11.41
C ASN A 243 -11.63 -6.32 12.37
N VAL A 244 -10.90 -6.64 13.43
CA VAL A 244 -11.34 -7.51 14.52
C VAL A 244 -12.57 -6.91 15.22
N LEU A 245 -12.48 -5.63 15.58
CA LEU A 245 -13.56 -4.91 16.24
C LEU A 245 -14.80 -4.89 15.36
N ALA A 246 -14.67 -4.60 14.07
CA ALA A 246 -15.78 -4.62 13.12
C ALA A 246 -16.48 -5.99 13.11
N ARG A 247 -15.70 -7.09 13.08
CA ARG A 247 -16.25 -8.45 13.14
C ARG A 247 -16.99 -8.73 14.45
N LEU A 248 -16.44 -8.33 15.59
CA LEU A 248 -17.10 -8.51 16.90
C LEU A 248 -18.40 -7.74 16.99
N VAL A 249 -18.37 -6.48 16.58
CA VAL A 249 -19.54 -5.63 16.60
C VAL A 249 -20.63 -6.23 15.72
N ALA A 250 -20.29 -6.71 14.51
CA ALA A 250 -21.23 -7.39 13.63
C ALA A 250 -21.80 -8.69 14.26
N GLU A 251 -20.94 -9.53 14.85
CA GLU A 251 -21.36 -10.79 15.47
C GLU A 251 -22.29 -10.56 16.67
N TYR A 252 -21.92 -9.65 17.58
CA TYR A 252 -22.73 -9.36 18.75
C TYR A 252 -23.98 -8.56 18.40
N ALA A 253 -23.96 -7.73 17.34
CA ALA A 253 -25.16 -7.06 16.83
C ALA A 253 -26.16 -8.06 16.27
N ALA A 254 -25.70 -9.07 15.51
CA ALA A 254 -26.55 -10.16 15.03
C ALA A 254 -27.19 -10.96 16.18
N LYS A 255 -26.47 -11.12 17.30
CA LYS A 255 -26.96 -11.75 18.54
C LYS A 255 -27.77 -10.82 19.45
N LYS A 256 -27.98 -9.55 19.05
CA LYS A 256 -28.63 -8.49 19.85
C LYS A 256 -27.99 -8.25 21.23
N GLN A 257 -26.69 -8.51 21.39
CA GLN A 257 -25.95 -8.36 22.65
C GLN A 257 -25.26 -6.99 22.74
N PHE A 258 -26.04 -5.91 22.78
CA PHE A 258 -25.50 -4.55 22.67
C PHE A 258 -24.68 -4.10 23.88
N GLY A 259 -24.97 -4.61 25.09
CA GLY A 259 -24.13 -4.39 26.27
C GLY A 259 -22.67 -4.85 26.05
N ARG A 260 -22.47 -6.01 25.40
CA ARG A 260 -21.12 -6.51 25.04
C ARG A 260 -20.44 -5.64 24.00
N ILE A 261 -21.20 -5.13 23.03
CA ILE A 261 -20.68 -4.20 22.01
C ILE A 261 -20.11 -2.94 22.68
N LYS A 262 -20.83 -2.35 23.64
CA LYS A 262 -20.37 -1.15 24.37
C LYS A 262 -19.11 -1.43 25.19
N TYR A 263 -19.06 -2.58 25.86
CA TYR A 263 -17.88 -3.02 26.61
C TYR A 263 -16.66 -3.18 25.69
N ILE A 264 -16.80 -3.95 24.60
CA ILE A 264 -15.72 -4.20 23.64
C ILE A 264 -15.26 -2.91 22.97
N PHE A 265 -16.19 -2.01 22.62
CA PHE A 265 -15.83 -0.72 22.06
C PHE A 265 -14.99 0.12 23.03
N ARG A 266 -15.39 0.21 24.30
CA ARG A 266 -14.60 0.91 25.33
C ARG A 266 -13.22 0.28 25.50
N GLN A 267 -13.13 -1.05 25.58
CA GLN A 267 -11.85 -1.76 25.67
C GLN A 267 -10.96 -1.51 24.45
N SER A 268 -11.53 -1.51 23.26
CA SER A 268 -10.80 -1.23 22.03
C SER A 268 -10.24 0.19 21.99
N LEU A 269 -11.00 1.19 22.45
CA LEU A 269 -10.53 2.58 22.52
C LEU A 269 -9.41 2.75 23.54
N ILE A 270 -9.50 2.10 24.70
CA ILE A 270 -8.43 2.10 25.72
C ILE A 270 -7.18 1.45 25.14
N LEU A 271 -7.31 0.28 24.52
CA LEU A 271 -6.20 -0.43 23.89
C LEU A 271 -5.56 0.40 22.78
N GLY A 272 -6.36 1.00 21.90
CA GLY A 272 -5.87 1.90 20.85
C GLY A 272 -5.14 3.12 21.43
N GLY A 273 -5.67 3.71 22.50
CA GLY A 273 -5.01 4.82 23.20
C GLY A 273 -3.67 4.42 23.81
N ILE A 274 -3.61 3.28 24.52
CA ILE A 274 -2.37 2.75 25.10
C ILE A 274 -1.34 2.44 24.01
N MET A 275 -1.75 1.72 22.95
CA MET A 275 -0.86 1.40 21.83
C MET A 275 -0.37 2.66 21.11
N GLY A 276 -1.23 3.66 20.95
CA GLY A 276 -0.88 4.97 20.40
C GLY A 276 0.15 5.70 21.26
N VAL A 277 -0.05 5.77 22.58
CA VAL A 277 0.89 6.38 23.53
C VAL A 277 2.23 5.66 23.52
N ILE A 278 2.24 4.33 23.64
CA ILE A 278 3.47 3.52 23.64
C ILE A 278 4.23 3.72 22.33
N SER A 279 3.54 3.63 21.19
CA SER A 279 4.18 3.74 19.87
C SER A 279 4.67 5.16 19.59
N ALA A 280 3.91 6.19 19.99
CA ALA A 280 4.32 7.58 19.87
C ALA A 280 5.53 7.90 20.76
N LEU A 281 5.54 7.44 22.01
CA LEU A 281 6.65 7.62 22.93
C LEU A 281 7.91 6.92 22.42
N ALA A 282 7.78 5.66 22.00
CA ALA A 282 8.87 4.90 21.40
C ALA A 282 9.42 5.61 20.16
N LEU A 283 8.55 6.05 19.24
CA LEU A 283 8.97 6.75 18.03
C LEU A 283 9.65 8.10 18.32
N TYR A 284 9.14 8.85 19.31
CA TYR A 284 9.70 10.14 19.70
C TYR A 284 11.08 10.01 20.37
N MET A 285 11.23 9.04 21.29
CA MET A 285 12.50 8.77 21.98
C MET A 285 13.55 8.14 21.06
N LEU A 286 13.13 7.20 20.21
CA LEU A 286 14.03 6.51 19.27
C LEU A 286 14.31 7.32 17.99
N ALA A 287 13.75 8.52 17.83
CA ALA A 287 13.94 9.37 16.65
C ALA A 287 15.42 9.62 16.32
N GLY A 288 16.27 9.79 17.34
CA GLY A 288 17.72 9.96 17.17
C GLY A 288 18.36 8.73 16.51
N PRO A 289 18.34 7.55 17.15
CA PRO A 289 18.87 6.31 16.56
C PRO A 289 18.25 5.95 15.19
N LEU A 290 16.95 6.18 15.03
CA LEU A 290 16.23 5.85 13.80
C LEU A 290 16.52 6.80 12.63
N SER A 291 17.13 7.96 12.89
CA SER A 291 17.54 8.93 11.87
C SER A 291 18.75 8.50 11.03
N GLN A 292 19.42 7.40 11.41
CA GLN A 292 20.64 6.92 10.76
C GLN A 292 21.78 7.95 10.70
N GLY A 293 21.81 8.87 11.66
CA GLY A 293 22.82 9.93 11.74
C GLY A 293 22.47 11.21 10.99
N ASN A 294 21.30 11.29 10.34
CA ASN A 294 20.85 12.52 9.68
C ASN A 294 20.00 13.38 10.66
N PRO A 295 20.52 14.53 11.15
CA PRO A 295 19.82 15.35 12.13
C PRO A 295 18.50 15.93 11.62
N ASN A 296 18.34 16.11 10.30
CA ASN A 296 17.11 16.65 9.71
C ASN A 296 15.96 15.64 9.77
N VAL A 297 16.23 14.33 9.89
CA VAL A 297 15.21 13.29 9.96
C VAL A 297 14.58 13.22 11.36
N VAL A 298 15.32 13.59 12.41
CA VAL A 298 14.83 13.57 13.80
C VAL A 298 13.54 14.38 13.98
N PRO A 299 13.46 15.67 13.58
CA PRO A 299 12.22 16.43 13.73
C PRO A 299 11.07 15.88 12.88
N VAL A 300 11.37 15.26 11.73
CA VAL A 300 10.35 14.61 10.88
C VAL A 300 9.74 13.40 11.60
N ILE A 301 10.57 12.52 12.16
CA ILE A 301 10.09 11.36 12.96
C ILE A 301 9.27 11.85 14.16
N ARG A 302 9.74 12.87 14.88
CA ARG A 302 9.03 13.43 16.04
C ARG A 302 7.67 14.02 15.67
N SER A 303 7.55 14.70 14.54
CA SER A 303 6.26 15.20 14.05
C SER A 303 5.26 14.07 13.74
N LEU A 304 5.75 12.94 13.22
CA LEU A 304 4.93 11.77 12.91
C LEU A 304 4.46 11.03 14.17
N ALA A 305 5.20 11.11 15.27
CA ALA A 305 4.78 10.55 16.56
C ALA A 305 3.44 11.12 17.04
N ALA A 306 3.17 12.41 16.78
CA ALA A 306 1.87 13.01 17.09
C ALA A 306 0.74 12.31 16.32
N ALA A 307 0.94 11.96 15.04
CA ALA A 307 -0.05 11.23 14.27
C ALA A 307 -0.25 9.80 14.79
N VAL A 308 0.82 9.09 15.16
CA VAL A 308 0.76 7.73 15.73
C VAL A 308 0.00 7.69 17.06
N LEU A 309 0.02 8.76 17.84
CA LEU A 309 -0.74 8.86 19.09
C LEU A 309 -2.25 8.74 18.87
N VAL A 310 -2.76 9.29 17.76
CA VAL A 310 -4.21 9.51 17.55
C VAL A 310 -4.82 8.52 16.55
N ILE A 311 -4.07 8.07 15.54
CA ILE A 311 -4.60 7.21 14.48
C ILE A 311 -5.10 5.83 14.98
N PRO A 312 -4.50 5.17 15.98
CA PRO A 312 -5.05 3.95 16.54
C PRO A 312 -6.48 4.13 17.08
N ILE A 313 -6.75 5.25 17.76
CA ILE A 313 -8.09 5.60 18.24
C ILE A 313 -9.05 5.78 17.05
N LEU A 314 -8.64 6.55 16.04
CA LEU A 314 -9.42 6.72 14.80
C LEU A 314 -9.74 5.38 14.13
N SER A 315 -8.77 4.47 14.10
CA SER A 315 -8.92 3.13 13.54
C SER A 315 -10.00 2.35 14.30
N MET A 316 -9.98 2.38 15.64
CA MET A 316 -11.00 1.71 16.47
C MET A 316 -12.39 2.31 16.24
N LEU A 317 -12.50 3.63 16.16
CA LEU A 317 -13.76 4.31 15.86
C LEU A 317 -14.33 3.87 14.50
N ARG A 318 -13.47 3.74 13.47
CA ARG A 318 -13.86 3.23 12.15
C ARG A 318 -14.30 1.77 12.22
N GLY A 319 -13.54 0.92 12.90
CA GLY A 319 -13.89 -0.50 13.09
C GLY A 319 -15.26 -0.66 13.74
N TYR A 320 -15.57 0.17 14.75
CA TYR A 320 -16.87 0.18 15.41
C TYR A 320 -18.02 0.51 14.45
N VAL A 321 -17.93 1.61 13.70
CA VAL A 321 -19.00 1.98 12.74
C VAL A 321 -19.08 1.03 11.55
N GLN A 322 -17.95 0.45 11.11
CA GLN A 322 -17.91 -0.57 10.06
C GLN A 322 -18.61 -1.87 10.49
N GLY A 323 -18.49 -2.26 11.76
CA GLY A 323 -19.19 -3.43 12.29
C GLY A 323 -20.71 -3.30 12.34
N PHE A 324 -21.24 -2.06 12.41
CA PHE A 324 -22.66 -1.76 12.23
C PHE A 324 -23.09 -1.57 10.77
N GLU A 325 -22.20 -1.89 9.82
CA GLU A 325 -22.40 -1.65 8.39
C GLU A 325 -22.57 -0.16 8.01
N PHE A 326 -22.22 0.77 8.90
CA PHE A 326 -22.23 2.21 8.62
C PHE A 326 -20.97 2.64 7.86
N MET A 327 -20.73 1.98 6.73
CA MET A 327 -19.58 2.18 5.85
C MET A 327 -19.47 3.62 5.33
N SER A 328 -20.61 4.31 5.14
CA SER A 328 -20.62 5.71 4.70
C SER A 328 -19.94 6.66 5.69
N ILE A 329 -20.05 6.41 7.00
CA ILE A 329 -19.41 7.24 8.03
C ILE A 329 -17.89 7.04 7.97
N SER A 330 -17.43 5.79 7.88
CA SER A 330 -16.01 5.46 7.76
C SER A 330 -15.42 6.08 6.49
N ALA A 331 -16.04 5.87 5.33
CA ALA A 331 -15.61 6.42 4.06
C ALA A 331 -15.55 7.95 4.08
N THR A 332 -16.57 8.62 4.63
CA THR A 332 -16.57 10.09 4.76
C THR A 332 -15.44 10.57 5.67
N SER A 333 -15.20 9.89 6.79
CA SER A 333 -14.10 10.24 7.70
C SER A 333 -12.73 10.13 7.03
N GLN A 334 -12.56 9.21 6.10
CA GLN A 334 -11.31 9.01 5.36
C GLN A 334 -11.10 10.07 4.28
N VAL A 335 -12.18 10.49 3.61
CA VAL A 335 -12.14 11.60 2.65
C VAL A 335 -11.81 12.91 3.37
N VAL A 336 -12.50 13.20 4.49
CA VAL A 336 -12.25 14.42 5.28
C VAL A 336 -10.87 14.41 5.91
N GLU A 337 -10.41 13.27 6.47
CA GLU A 337 -9.04 13.12 6.98
C GLU A 337 -8.02 13.49 5.89
N GLN A 338 -8.19 12.95 4.69
CA GLN A 338 -7.26 13.20 3.59
C GLN A 338 -7.31 14.65 3.11
N PHE A 339 -8.50 15.23 3.03
CA PHE A 339 -8.68 16.62 2.64
C PHE A 339 -7.99 17.57 3.62
N VAL A 340 -8.27 17.44 4.92
CA VAL A 340 -7.66 18.29 5.96
C VAL A 340 -6.14 18.09 6.02
N ARG A 341 -5.65 16.86 5.87
CA ARG A 341 -4.22 16.56 5.76
C ARG A 341 -3.57 17.32 4.61
N VAL A 342 -4.16 17.30 3.42
CA VAL A 342 -3.62 17.99 2.24
C VAL A 342 -3.69 19.50 2.40
N VAL A 343 -4.81 20.04 2.89
CA VAL A 343 -4.97 21.48 3.12
C VAL A 343 -3.95 21.98 4.13
N TYR A 344 -3.77 21.29 5.26
CA TYR A 344 -2.78 21.66 6.28
C TYR A 344 -1.35 21.59 5.72
N MET A 345 -1.01 20.49 5.05
CA MET A 345 0.31 20.30 4.44
C MET A 345 0.65 21.42 3.45
N LEU A 346 -0.24 21.71 2.51
CA LEU A 346 -0.02 22.75 1.50
C LEU A 346 -0.06 24.14 2.11
N GLY A 347 -0.98 24.41 3.04
CA GLY A 347 -1.10 25.69 3.73
C GLY A 347 0.16 26.03 4.54
N MET A 348 0.65 25.08 5.34
CA MET A 348 1.89 25.28 6.11
C MET A 348 3.13 25.36 5.22
N THR A 349 3.20 24.56 4.15
CA THR A 349 4.31 24.65 3.18
C THR A 349 4.31 26.01 2.49
N ALA A 350 3.16 26.50 2.04
CA ALA A 350 3.03 27.82 1.44
C ALA A 350 3.42 28.92 2.42
N TRP A 351 2.94 28.85 3.66
CA TRP A 351 3.26 29.84 4.69
C TRP A 351 4.77 29.90 4.98
N ILE A 352 5.45 28.76 5.07
CA ILE A 352 6.89 28.68 5.36
C ILE A 352 7.73 29.10 4.12
N MET A 353 7.44 28.50 2.96
CA MET A 353 8.27 28.67 1.76
C MET A 353 8.01 29.98 1.02
N LEU A 354 6.76 30.46 0.97
CA LEU A 354 6.39 31.68 0.25
C LEU A 354 6.35 32.91 1.17
N GLY A 355 6.05 32.72 2.45
CA GLY A 355 5.98 33.79 3.45
C GLY A 355 7.35 34.31 3.94
N LYS A 356 8.46 33.92 3.29
CA LYS A 356 9.85 34.30 3.61
C LYS A 356 10.34 33.96 5.04
N HIS A 357 9.74 32.96 5.70
CA HIS A 357 10.02 32.64 7.10
C HIS A 357 10.56 31.23 7.39
N GLY A 358 10.98 30.42 6.41
CA GLY A 358 11.67 29.19 6.81
C GLY A 358 12.34 28.31 5.78
N ASN A 359 12.82 27.21 6.35
CA ASN A 359 13.65 26.19 5.72
C ASN A 359 12.77 25.09 5.11
N TRP A 360 13.19 24.51 3.98
CA TRP A 360 12.52 23.36 3.37
C TRP A 360 12.41 22.17 4.33
N VAL A 361 13.33 22.05 5.30
CA VAL A 361 13.27 21.06 6.38
C VAL A 361 12.04 21.31 7.26
N ASP A 362 11.82 22.54 7.73
CA ASP A 362 10.66 22.89 8.57
C ASP A 362 9.35 22.70 7.81
N ALA A 363 9.33 23.07 6.52
CA ALA A 363 8.19 22.81 5.65
C ALA A 363 7.89 21.31 5.54
N THR A 364 8.93 20.47 5.45
CA THR A 364 8.79 19.00 5.43
C THR A 364 8.28 18.46 6.77
N VAL A 365 8.77 18.98 7.88
CA VAL A 365 8.32 18.60 9.24
C VAL A 365 6.84 18.95 9.46
N GLN A 366 6.40 20.13 9.05
CA GLN A 366 4.98 20.51 9.11
C GLN A 366 4.12 19.69 8.16
N SER A 367 4.65 19.36 6.98
CA SER A 367 3.99 18.48 6.01
C SER A 367 3.74 17.09 6.58
N THR A 368 4.66 16.53 7.36
CA THR A 368 4.45 15.25 8.04
C THR A 368 3.52 15.36 9.25
N LEU A 369 3.53 16.49 9.98
CA LEU A 369 2.58 16.77 11.06
C LEU A 369 1.13 16.84 10.55
N ALA A 370 0.91 17.16 9.28
CA ALA A 370 -0.42 17.20 8.67
C ALA A 370 -1.24 15.91 8.87
N ALA A 371 -0.58 14.75 9.02
CA ALA A 371 -1.24 13.48 9.31
C ALA A 371 -2.00 13.50 10.66
N PHE A 372 -1.50 14.24 11.65
CA PHE A 372 -2.16 14.42 12.94
C PHE A 372 -3.47 15.21 12.80
N PHE A 373 -3.43 16.36 12.13
CA PHE A 373 -4.63 17.19 11.91
C PHE A 373 -5.67 16.48 11.04
N GLY A 374 -5.22 15.75 10.01
CA GLY A 374 -6.09 14.87 9.24
C GLY A 374 -6.77 13.82 10.13
N ALA A 375 -6.02 13.14 11.00
CA ALA A 375 -6.58 12.13 11.90
C ALA A 375 -7.60 12.74 12.88
N MET A 376 -7.32 13.92 13.44
CA MET A 376 -8.28 14.63 14.29
C MET A 376 -9.59 14.95 13.56
N ALA A 377 -9.51 15.44 12.32
CA ALA A 377 -10.70 15.71 11.51
C ALA A 377 -11.49 14.42 11.21
N GLY A 378 -10.78 13.32 10.92
CA GLY A 378 -11.38 12.00 10.77
C GLY A 378 -12.12 11.54 12.03
N ILE A 379 -11.52 11.71 13.21
CA ILE A 379 -12.15 11.39 14.50
C ILE A 379 -13.42 12.21 14.68
N LEU A 380 -13.34 13.52 14.45
CA LEU A 380 -14.48 14.42 14.58
C LEU A 380 -15.66 13.98 13.70
N VAL A 381 -15.41 13.60 12.45
CA VAL A 381 -16.46 13.09 11.54
C VAL A 381 -17.11 11.82 12.09
N VAL A 382 -16.32 10.85 12.58
CA VAL A 382 -16.88 9.61 13.13
C VAL A 382 -17.68 9.88 14.40
N LEU A 383 -17.18 10.74 15.30
CA LEU A 383 -17.88 11.12 16.53
C LEU A 383 -19.21 11.83 16.24
N ILE A 384 -19.22 12.77 15.29
CA ILE A 384 -20.47 13.42 14.83
C ILE A 384 -21.41 12.38 14.22
N GLY A 385 -20.90 11.44 13.43
CA GLY A 385 -21.68 10.35 12.84
C GLY A 385 -22.33 9.44 13.88
N ILE A 386 -21.61 9.10 14.95
CA ILE A 386 -22.12 8.33 16.09
C ILE A 386 -23.17 9.16 16.85
N ALA A 387 -22.87 10.42 17.17
CA ALA A 387 -23.77 11.30 17.93
C ALA A 387 -25.09 11.57 17.20
N ARG A 388 -25.07 11.82 15.88
CA ARG A 388 -26.29 12.00 15.07
C ARG A 388 -27.16 10.76 14.99
N ARG A 389 -26.61 9.58 15.31
CA ARG A 389 -27.33 8.31 15.34
C ARG A 389 -27.53 7.80 16.77
N LYS A 390 -27.45 8.69 17.76
CA LYS A 390 -27.62 8.36 19.17
C LYS A 390 -28.90 7.55 19.43
N ASN A 391 -30.03 7.90 18.82
CA ASN A 391 -31.28 7.15 18.97
C ASN A 391 -31.20 5.70 18.45
N TYR A 392 -30.45 5.45 17.36
CA TYR A 392 -30.22 4.09 16.85
C TYR A 392 -29.36 3.28 17.82
N PHE A 393 -28.32 3.90 18.39
CA PHE A 393 -27.46 3.24 19.36
C PHE A 393 -28.21 3.00 20.68
N ASP A 394 -28.88 4.03 21.22
CA ASP A 394 -29.61 3.99 22.50
C ASP A 394 -30.80 3.02 22.49
N SER A 395 -31.60 2.97 21.41
CA SER A 395 -32.75 2.05 21.31
C SER A 395 -32.37 0.57 21.32
N GLN A 396 -31.15 0.23 20.91
CA GLN A 396 -30.66 -1.15 20.91
C GLN A 396 -30.10 -1.58 22.28
N TYR A 397 -29.66 -0.63 23.13
CA TYR A 397 -29.08 -0.91 24.45
C TYR A 397 -30.10 -1.19 25.55
N VAL A 398 -31.36 -0.76 25.39
CA VAL A 398 -32.40 -0.89 26.43
C VAL A 398 -32.89 -2.34 26.61
N LEU A 399 -32.53 -3.27 25.71
CA LEU A 399 -33.12 -4.62 25.64
C LEU A 399 -32.22 -5.78 26.13
N THR A 400 -31.00 -5.55 26.61
CA THR A 400 -30.11 -6.67 27.00
C THR A 400 -29.29 -6.43 28.27
N GLY A 401 -29.45 -7.33 29.25
CA GLY A 401 -28.60 -7.42 30.43
C GLY A 401 -27.16 -7.85 30.09
N ILE A 402 -26.23 -7.51 30.99
CA ILE A 402 -24.79 -7.80 30.86
C ILE A 402 -24.57 -9.30 31.14
N ASN A 403 -24.67 -10.15 30.12
CA ASN A 403 -24.29 -11.55 30.28
C ASN A 403 -22.79 -11.71 29.95
N GLY A 404 -21.95 -11.86 30.98
CA GLY A 404 -20.59 -12.40 30.94
C GLY A 404 -19.52 -11.64 30.14
N THR A 405 -18.46 -11.21 30.83
CA THR A 405 -17.17 -10.79 30.27
C THR A 405 -16.32 -12.01 29.97
N ASP A 406 -16.25 -12.42 28.72
CA ASP A 406 -15.23 -13.38 28.29
C ASP A 406 -14.01 -12.57 27.82
N ASP A 407 -13.11 -12.25 28.77
CA ASP A 407 -11.85 -11.52 28.53
C ASP A 407 -10.98 -12.21 27.45
N SER A 408 -11.27 -13.46 27.13
CA SER A 408 -10.56 -14.25 26.12
C SER A 408 -10.90 -13.90 24.67
N VAL A 409 -12.00 -13.19 24.40
CA VAL A 409 -12.45 -12.93 23.01
C VAL A 409 -11.52 -11.97 22.28
N MET A 410 -11.13 -10.87 22.92
CA MET A 410 -10.23 -9.87 22.32
C MET A 410 -8.83 -10.46 22.07
N TRP A 411 -8.30 -11.24 23.02
CA TRP A 411 -7.02 -11.93 22.88
C TRP A 411 -7.02 -12.98 21.77
N LYS A 412 -8.08 -13.81 21.70
CA LYS A 412 -8.27 -14.79 20.62
C LYS A 412 -8.26 -14.12 19.24
N MET A 413 -8.79 -12.90 19.14
CA MET A 413 -8.85 -12.18 17.88
C MET A 413 -7.57 -11.41 17.55
N MET A 414 -6.89 -10.83 18.53
CA MET A 414 -5.53 -10.29 18.36
C MET A 414 -4.60 -11.37 17.81
N ARG A 415 -4.65 -12.59 18.37
CA ARG A 415 -3.85 -13.73 17.90
C ARG A 415 -4.15 -14.13 16.45
N GLN A 416 -5.38 -13.89 15.96
CA GLN A 416 -5.77 -14.16 14.58
C GLN A 416 -5.42 -13.01 13.62
N ALA A 417 -5.52 -11.75 14.08
CA ALA A 417 -5.25 -10.59 13.26
C ALA A 417 -3.76 -10.33 13.09
N LEU A 418 -2.95 -10.56 14.14
CA LEU A 418 -1.51 -10.28 14.14
C LEU A 418 -0.79 -10.89 12.93
N PRO A 419 -0.97 -12.19 12.60
CA PRO A 419 -0.34 -12.79 11.42
C PRO A 419 -0.81 -12.19 10.08
N VAL A 420 -2.09 -11.79 9.99
CA VAL A 420 -2.68 -11.18 8.78
C VAL A 420 -2.03 -9.83 8.48
N ILE A 421 -1.90 -8.98 9.49
CA ILE A 421 -1.28 -7.66 9.37
C ILE A 421 0.21 -7.81 9.12
N PHE A 422 0.86 -8.71 9.86
CA PHE A 422 2.29 -8.95 9.71
C PHE A 422 2.62 -9.40 8.29
N ALA A 423 1.82 -10.30 7.72
CA ALA A 423 1.94 -10.61 6.30
C ALA A 423 1.67 -9.37 5.42
N GLY A 424 0.59 -8.63 5.66
CA GLY A 424 0.29 -7.38 4.93
C GLY A 424 1.36 -6.28 5.04
N SER A 425 2.28 -6.37 6.01
CA SER A 425 3.35 -5.41 6.23
C SER A 425 4.55 -5.57 5.29
N ALA A 426 4.59 -6.62 4.45
CA ALA A 426 5.75 -6.95 3.61
C ALA A 426 6.31 -5.75 2.84
N ILE A 427 5.44 -4.96 2.19
CA ILE A 427 5.86 -3.80 1.40
C ILE A 427 6.52 -2.73 2.29
N ALA A 428 5.92 -2.41 3.44
CA ALA A 428 6.48 -1.43 4.38
C ALA A 428 7.83 -1.90 4.95
N LEU A 429 7.93 -3.18 5.33
CA LEU A 429 9.18 -3.75 5.84
C LEU A 429 10.29 -3.76 4.79
N VAL A 430 9.96 -4.06 3.53
CA VAL A 430 10.88 -3.98 2.39
C VAL A 430 11.40 -2.54 2.22
N GLN A 431 10.53 -1.55 2.29
CA GLN A 431 10.92 -0.14 2.14
C GLN A 431 11.78 0.35 3.32
N VAL A 432 11.54 -0.16 4.54
CA VAL A 432 12.42 0.09 5.69
C VAL A 432 13.78 -0.57 5.50
N ILE A 433 13.83 -1.81 5.00
CA ILE A 433 15.09 -2.46 4.64
C ILE A 433 15.85 -1.61 3.61
N ASP A 434 15.17 -1.09 2.58
CA ASP A 434 15.78 -0.21 1.59
C ASP A 434 16.42 1.00 2.26
N GLN A 435 15.67 1.70 3.12
CA GLN A 435 16.19 2.88 3.81
C GLN A 435 17.40 2.58 4.71
N PHE A 436 17.39 1.48 5.47
CA PHE A 436 18.50 1.18 6.40
C PHE A 436 19.74 0.55 5.74
N THR A 437 19.58 -0.05 4.57
CA THR A 437 20.67 -0.71 3.85
C THR A 437 21.28 0.20 2.79
N PHE A 438 20.47 0.98 2.07
CA PHE A 438 20.91 1.75 0.91
C PHE A 438 22.02 2.73 1.22
N PHE A 439 21.84 3.60 2.23
CA PHE A 439 22.86 4.59 2.62
C PHE A 439 24.18 3.92 3.02
N LYS A 440 24.12 2.83 3.80
CA LYS A 440 25.31 2.09 4.25
C LYS A 440 26.05 1.44 3.08
N ILE A 441 25.33 0.84 2.14
CA ILE A 441 25.93 0.19 0.98
C ILE A 441 26.55 1.24 0.06
N MET A 442 25.82 2.32 -0.27
CA MET A 442 26.30 3.36 -1.18
C MET A 442 27.52 4.12 -0.63
N ASN A 443 27.50 4.48 0.66
CA ASN A 443 28.64 5.14 1.31
C ASN A 443 29.89 4.26 1.38
N ARG A 444 29.74 2.93 1.39
CA ARG A 444 30.87 1.98 1.43
C ARG A 444 31.36 1.59 0.03
N ALA A 445 30.45 1.45 -0.92
CA ALA A 445 30.74 0.95 -2.26
C ALA A 445 31.11 2.05 -3.26
N THR A 446 30.78 3.31 -2.97
CA THR A 446 30.98 4.44 -3.88
C THR A 446 31.62 5.65 -3.17
N GLN A 447 32.22 6.54 -3.95
CA GLN A 447 32.76 7.83 -3.48
C GLN A 447 31.78 8.99 -3.77
N TYR A 448 30.49 8.70 -3.84
CA TYR A 448 29.47 9.72 -4.13
C TYR A 448 29.23 10.62 -2.91
N SER A 449 28.92 11.88 -3.19
CA SER A 449 28.52 12.81 -2.14
C SER A 449 27.17 12.41 -1.55
N SER A 450 26.93 12.75 -0.28
CA SER A 450 25.65 12.47 0.39
C SER A 450 24.46 13.03 -0.36
N ALA A 451 24.61 14.18 -1.04
CA ALA A 451 23.56 14.80 -1.85
C ALA A 451 23.10 13.90 -3.02
N ILE A 452 24.03 13.24 -3.71
CA ILE A 452 23.68 12.32 -4.82
C ILE A 452 22.98 11.07 -4.28
N ILE A 453 23.45 10.53 -3.15
CA ILE A 453 22.85 9.36 -2.51
C ILE A 453 21.43 9.70 -2.01
N ASP A 454 21.24 10.88 -1.42
CA ASP A 454 19.93 11.37 -1.00
C ASP A 454 18.97 11.55 -2.19
N GLN A 455 19.47 12.06 -3.33
CA GLN A 455 18.68 12.17 -4.56
C GLN A 455 18.24 10.81 -5.10
N MET A 456 19.16 9.85 -5.20
CA MET A 456 18.83 8.49 -5.60
C MET A 456 17.79 7.87 -4.67
N PHE A 457 17.97 8.02 -3.36
CA PHE A 457 17.02 7.55 -2.37
C PHE A 457 15.64 8.18 -2.56
N ALA A 458 15.56 9.50 -2.74
CA ALA A 458 14.30 10.19 -2.99
C ALA A 458 13.59 9.68 -4.24
N GLN A 459 14.32 9.46 -5.33
CA GLN A 459 13.78 9.00 -6.61
C GLN A 459 13.10 7.63 -6.51
N PHE A 460 13.75 6.64 -5.89
CA PHE A 460 13.16 5.29 -5.80
C PHE A 460 12.20 5.16 -4.60
N SER A 461 12.52 5.75 -3.45
CA SER A 461 11.79 5.52 -2.20
C SER A 461 10.53 6.38 -2.04
N PHE A 462 10.55 7.61 -2.58
CA PHE A 462 9.42 8.55 -2.54
C PHE A 462 8.79 8.70 -3.93
N ASN A 463 9.54 9.22 -4.90
CA ASN A 463 8.97 9.67 -6.18
C ASN A 463 8.30 8.50 -6.91
N SER A 464 9.04 7.41 -7.07
CA SER A 464 8.52 6.24 -7.77
C SER A 464 7.47 5.50 -6.96
N ASN A 465 7.72 5.25 -5.67
CA ASN A 465 6.78 4.52 -4.81
C ASN A 465 5.41 5.20 -4.69
N LYS A 466 5.35 6.54 -4.62
CA LYS A 466 4.06 7.27 -4.55
C LYS A 466 3.19 7.01 -5.79
N LEU A 467 3.79 7.03 -6.98
CA LEU A 467 3.10 6.74 -8.23
C LEU A 467 2.74 5.26 -8.36
N VAL A 468 3.66 4.36 -8.03
CA VAL A 468 3.41 2.91 -8.03
C VAL A 468 2.25 2.54 -7.12
N MET A 469 2.17 3.15 -5.92
CA MET A 469 1.09 2.87 -4.99
C MET A 469 -0.29 3.30 -5.49
N LEU A 470 -0.40 4.26 -6.43
CA LEU A 470 -1.66 4.55 -7.12
C LEU A 470 -2.12 3.36 -7.96
N VAL A 471 -1.21 2.74 -8.70
CA VAL A 471 -1.52 1.57 -9.54
C VAL A 471 -1.86 0.35 -8.66
N VAL A 472 -1.06 0.08 -7.64
CA VAL A 472 -1.29 -1.00 -6.66
C VAL A 472 -2.62 -0.79 -5.92
N SER A 473 -3.01 0.46 -5.68
CA SER A 473 -4.25 0.78 -4.97
C SER A 473 -5.51 0.21 -5.64
N LEU A 474 -5.53 0.22 -6.97
CA LEU A 474 -6.62 -0.32 -7.77
C LEU A 474 -6.68 -1.85 -7.64
N ALA A 475 -5.52 -2.52 -7.66
CA ALA A 475 -5.41 -3.95 -7.42
C ALA A 475 -5.90 -4.36 -6.01
N VAL A 476 -5.56 -3.58 -4.98
CA VAL A 476 -6.04 -3.82 -3.61
C VAL A 476 -7.56 -3.74 -3.52
N ALA A 477 -8.17 -2.74 -4.16
CA ALA A 477 -9.64 -2.61 -4.17
C ALA A 477 -10.32 -3.83 -4.80
N MET A 478 -9.71 -4.44 -5.83
CA MET A 478 -10.19 -5.67 -6.44
C MET A 478 -9.95 -6.90 -5.55
N ALA A 479 -8.80 -6.97 -4.87
CA ALA A 479 -8.50 -8.02 -3.90
C ALA A 479 -9.53 -8.06 -2.75
N GLU A 480 -9.98 -6.89 -2.27
CA GLU A 480 -10.99 -6.79 -1.22
C GLU A 480 -12.32 -7.43 -1.62
N THR A 481 -12.71 -7.34 -2.90
CA THR A 481 -13.94 -7.99 -3.41
C THR A 481 -13.81 -9.52 -3.53
N THR A 482 -12.59 -10.04 -3.60
CA THR A 482 -12.30 -11.48 -3.73
C THR A 482 -12.49 -12.21 -2.39
N LEU A 483 -12.20 -11.54 -1.27
CA LEU A 483 -12.16 -12.17 0.06
C LEU A 483 -13.52 -12.79 0.49
N PRO A 484 -14.68 -12.11 0.35
CA PRO A 484 -15.96 -12.69 0.72
C PRO A 484 -16.35 -13.90 -0.15
N MET A 485 -16.01 -13.88 -1.44
CA MET A 485 -16.28 -14.98 -2.37
C MET A 485 -15.48 -16.23 -1.99
N LEU A 486 -14.19 -16.06 -1.67
CA LEU A 486 -13.34 -17.17 -1.22
C LEU A 486 -13.77 -17.72 0.14
N SER A 487 -14.13 -16.84 1.08
CA SER A 487 -14.61 -17.28 2.39
C SER A 487 -15.88 -18.12 2.28
N ARG A 488 -16.78 -17.79 1.35
CA ARG A 488 -17.99 -18.57 1.08
C ARG A 488 -17.67 -19.92 0.44
N ALA A 489 -16.86 -19.94 -0.62
CA ALA A 489 -16.45 -21.18 -1.29
C ALA A 489 -15.72 -22.14 -0.33
N LYS A 490 -14.89 -21.60 0.57
CA LYS A 490 -14.25 -22.36 1.64
C LYS A 490 -15.25 -22.95 2.63
N ALA A 491 -16.27 -22.20 3.05
CA ALA A 491 -17.30 -22.69 3.96
C ALA A 491 -18.09 -23.87 3.36
N LEU A 492 -18.23 -23.91 2.03
CA LEU A 492 -18.84 -25.01 1.28
C LEU A 492 -17.86 -26.17 0.98
N ALA A 493 -16.60 -26.05 1.38
CA ALA A 493 -15.53 -27.05 1.19
C ALA A 493 -15.34 -27.53 -0.26
N ASN A 494 -15.68 -26.70 -1.27
CA ASN A 494 -15.60 -27.07 -2.68
C ASN A 494 -14.27 -26.61 -3.30
N PRO A 495 -13.29 -27.51 -3.56
CA PRO A 495 -11.97 -27.13 -4.07
C PRO A 495 -12.01 -26.59 -5.50
N VAL A 496 -13.00 -27.01 -6.31
CA VAL A 496 -13.19 -26.51 -7.69
C VAL A 496 -13.67 -25.07 -7.67
N GLU A 497 -14.64 -24.75 -6.81
CA GLU A 497 -15.14 -23.38 -6.65
C GLU A 497 -14.03 -22.45 -6.15
N ILE A 498 -13.22 -22.90 -5.19
CA ILE A 498 -12.02 -22.15 -4.74
C ILE A 498 -11.09 -21.88 -5.92
N GLY A 499 -10.76 -22.89 -6.73
CA GLY A 499 -9.92 -22.74 -7.91
C GLY A 499 -10.48 -21.74 -8.93
N GLN A 500 -11.78 -21.77 -9.18
CA GLN A 500 -12.46 -20.82 -10.07
C GLN A 500 -12.39 -19.39 -9.55
N GLN A 501 -12.62 -19.17 -8.25
CA GLN A 501 -12.55 -17.85 -7.66
C GLN A 501 -11.11 -17.31 -7.61
N VAL A 502 -10.11 -18.16 -7.37
CA VAL A 502 -8.69 -17.79 -7.48
C VAL A 502 -8.34 -17.39 -8.91
N SER A 503 -8.79 -18.17 -9.90
CA SER A 503 -8.59 -17.84 -11.32
C SER A 503 -9.23 -16.50 -11.67
N PHE A 504 -10.46 -16.25 -11.21
CA PHE A 504 -11.16 -14.98 -11.43
C PHE A 504 -10.42 -13.80 -10.79
N ALA A 505 -9.95 -13.94 -9.54
CA ALA A 505 -9.19 -12.91 -8.85
C ALA A 505 -7.88 -12.54 -9.57
N LEU A 506 -7.15 -13.54 -10.08
CA LEU A 506 -5.92 -13.32 -10.86
C LEU A 506 -6.21 -12.65 -12.21
N LYS A 507 -7.31 -13.00 -12.89
CA LYS A 507 -7.76 -12.30 -14.12
C LYS A 507 -8.10 -10.86 -13.84
N LEU A 508 -8.88 -10.61 -12.79
CA LEU A 508 -9.34 -9.29 -12.40
C LEU A 508 -8.17 -8.38 -12.07
N LEU A 509 -7.17 -8.91 -11.35
CA LEU A 509 -5.90 -8.24 -11.12
C LEU A 509 -5.18 -7.91 -12.44
N ALA A 510 -4.91 -8.92 -13.27
CA ALA A 510 -4.14 -8.77 -14.50
C ALA A 510 -4.77 -7.73 -15.43
N PHE A 511 -6.11 -7.69 -15.48
CA PHE A 511 -6.90 -6.77 -16.28
C PHE A 511 -6.65 -5.29 -15.95
N VAL A 512 -6.28 -4.99 -14.70
CA VAL A 512 -6.03 -3.62 -14.24
C VAL A 512 -4.54 -3.33 -14.07
N ILE A 513 -3.79 -4.22 -13.42
CA ILE A 513 -2.40 -3.95 -13.04
C ILE A 513 -1.44 -3.97 -14.22
N LEU A 514 -1.65 -4.85 -15.21
CA LEU A 514 -0.79 -4.94 -16.39
C LEU A 514 -0.85 -3.69 -17.27
N PRO A 515 -2.04 -3.24 -17.73
CA PRO A 515 -2.12 -2.04 -18.55
C PRO A 515 -1.76 -0.78 -17.76
N ALA A 516 -2.10 -0.69 -16.47
CA ALA A 516 -1.75 0.48 -15.66
C ALA A 516 -0.23 0.60 -15.44
N SER A 517 0.46 -0.52 -15.17
CA SER A 517 1.91 -0.51 -14.94
C SER A 517 2.69 -0.30 -16.23
N LEU A 518 2.32 -0.99 -17.32
CA LEU A 518 2.95 -0.78 -18.62
C LEU A 518 2.62 0.60 -19.21
N GLY A 519 1.40 1.09 -19.03
CA GLY A 519 1.01 2.45 -19.39
C GLY A 519 1.83 3.50 -18.64
N MET A 520 2.01 3.32 -17.32
CA MET A 520 2.88 4.18 -16.50
C MET A 520 4.33 4.18 -16.98
N ALA A 521 4.86 3.02 -17.39
CA ALA A 521 6.18 2.94 -18.00
C ALA A 521 6.26 3.68 -19.35
N ALA A 522 5.22 3.60 -20.18
CA ALA A 522 5.16 4.28 -21.47
C ALA A 522 5.11 5.81 -21.33
N VAL A 523 4.41 6.32 -20.32
CA VAL A 523 4.27 7.76 -20.05
C VAL A 523 5.18 8.25 -18.91
N ALA A 524 6.21 7.48 -18.55
CA ALA A 524 7.03 7.78 -17.39
C ALA A 524 7.69 9.17 -17.44
N HIS A 525 8.13 9.61 -18.63
CA HIS A 525 8.73 10.93 -18.82
C HIS A 525 7.77 12.08 -18.47
N PRO A 526 6.64 12.27 -19.18
CA PRO A 526 5.70 13.35 -18.86
C PRO A 526 5.13 13.20 -17.45
N LEU A 527 4.90 11.97 -16.98
CA LEU A 527 4.39 11.71 -15.63
C LEU A 527 5.38 12.18 -14.55
N TYR A 528 6.68 11.90 -14.73
CA TYR A 528 7.70 12.31 -13.77
C TYR A 528 7.81 13.84 -13.72
N VAL A 529 7.85 14.51 -14.87
CA VAL A 529 7.97 15.99 -14.92
C VAL A 529 6.78 16.66 -14.24
N VAL A 530 5.55 16.20 -14.49
CA VAL A 530 4.33 16.77 -13.88
C VAL A 530 4.39 16.72 -12.35
N PHE A 531 4.83 15.59 -11.78
CA PHE A 531 4.84 15.37 -10.33
C PHE A 531 6.08 15.93 -9.63
N TYR A 532 7.26 15.78 -10.23
CA TYR A 532 8.55 16.00 -9.56
C TYR A 532 9.41 17.08 -10.22
N GLY A 533 9.05 17.55 -11.42
CA GLY A 533 9.84 18.51 -12.19
C GLY A 533 11.02 17.86 -12.90
N THR A 534 12.03 18.67 -13.21
CA THR A 534 13.15 18.30 -14.10
C THR A 534 14.46 18.02 -13.36
N SER A 535 14.45 17.98 -12.02
CA SER A 535 15.65 17.65 -11.24
C SER A 535 16.08 16.20 -11.49
N ASP A 536 17.27 16.01 -12.06
CA ASP A 536 17.83 14.70 -12.43
C ASP A 536 16.84 13.82 -13.21
N LEU A 537 16.26 14.44 -14.25
CA LEU A 537 15.14 13.89 -15.01
C LEU A 537 15.43 12.51 -15.62
N GLN A 538 16.62 12.33 -16.20
CA GLN A 538 16.97 11.08 -16.87
C GLN A 538 16.96 9.88 -15.89
N ASN A 539 17.60 10.01 -14.74
CA ASN A 539 17.60 8.96 -13.72
C ASN A 539 16.22 8.80 -13.09
N GLY A 540 15.53 9.90 -12.80
CA GLY A 540 14.17 9.87 -12.24
C GLY A 540 13.18 9.10 -13.11
N VAL A 541 13.20 9.36 -14.43
CA VAL A 541 12.33 8.67 -15.41
C VAL A 541 12.70 7.19 -15.51
N LEU A 542 13.99 6.86 -15.58
CA LEU A 542 14.45 5.47 -15.63
C LEU A 542 14.00 4.69 -14.40
N ILE A 543 14.19 5.26 -13.20
CA ILE A 543 13.77 4.64 -11.94
C ILE A 543 12.25 4.45 -11.91
N LEU A 544 11.47 5.42 -12.39
CA LEU A 544 10.01 5.31 -12.46
C LEU A 544 9.56 4.20 -13.45
N GLN A 545 10.20 4.08 -14.61
CA GLN A 545 9.93 2.99 -15.56
C GLN A 545 10.18 1.63 -14.91
N TYR A 546 11.31 1.46 -14.22
CA TYR A 546 11.61 0.21 -13.51
C TYR A 546 10.65 -0.06 -12.35
N ALA A 547 10.33 0.98 -11.56
CA ALA A 547 9.40 0.87 -10.44
C ALA A 547 7.98 0.49 -10.92
N SER A 548 7.61 0.84 -12.16
CA SER A 548 6.34 0.40 -12.75
C SER A 548 6.21 -1.12 -12.77
N PHE A 549 7.28 -1.85 -13.06
CA PHE A 549 7.27 -3.32 -13.00
C PHE A 549 7.19 -3.86 -11.55
N VAL A 550 7.79 -3.15 -10.59
CA VAL A 550 7.62 -3.46 -9.15
C VAL A 550 6.14 -3.32 -8.76
N GLY A 551 5.40 -2.38 -9.34
CA GLY A 551 3.96 -2.23 -9.15
C GLY A 551 3.15 -3.48 -9.51
N ILE A 552 3.53 -4.20 -10.57
CA ILE A 552 2.91 -5.48 -10.93
C ILE A 552 3.11 -6.50 -9.80
N MET A 553 4.32 -6.58 -9.24
CA MET A 553 4.64 -7.50 -8.15
C MET A 553 3.91 -7.16 -6.86
N PHE A 554 3.81 -5.87 -6.49
CA PHE A 554 3.04 -5.43 -5.33
C PHE A 554 1.54 -5.69 -5.50
N GLY A 555 0.97 -5.43 -6.67
CA GLY A 555 -0.43 -5.74 -6.97
C GLY A 555 -0.71 -7.25 -6.86
N LEU A 556 0.15 -8.07 -7.45
CA LEU A 556 0.06 -9.53 -7.36
C LEU A 556 0.20 -10.03 -5.93
N TYR A 557 1.13 -9.47 -5.16
CA TYR A 557 1.28 -9.80 -3.75
C TYR A 557 0.01 -9.55 -2.95
N MET A 558 -0.63 -8.40 -3.12
CA MET A 558 -1.85 -8.07 -2.38
C MET A 558 -3.02 -9.02 -2.70
N VAL A 559 -3.15 -9.45 -3.95
CA VAL A 559 -4.18 -10.42 -4.34
C VAL A 559 -3.86 -11.83 -3.86
N VAL A 560 -2.63 -12.29 -4.02
CA VAL A 560 -2.17 -13.59 -3.49
C VAL A 560 -2.36 -13.63 -1.97
N LEU A 561 -2.01 -12.55 -1.28
CA LEU A 561 -2.19 -12.40 0.15
C LEU A 561 -3.68 -12.55 0.53
N ALA A 562 -4.57 -11.79 -0.13
CA ALA A 562 -6.01 -11.87 0.10
C ALA A 562 -6.58 -13.27 -0.19
N VAL A 563 -6.08 -13.94 -1.23
CA VAL A 563 -6.46 -15.31 -1.59
C VAL A 563 -6.10 -16.28 -0.48
N TYR A 564 -4.83 -16.30 -0.04
CA TYR A 564 -4.39 -17.18 1.04
C TYR A 564 -5.10 -16.90 2.36
N GLN A 565 -5.39 -15.63 2.67
CA GLN A 565 -6.18 -15.25 3.83
C GLN A 565 -7.64 -15.72 3.72
N GLY A 566 -8.25 -15.61 2.54
CA GLY A 566 -9.63 -16.06 2.26
C GLY A 566 -9.80 -17.57 2.39
N ILE A 567 -8.82 -18.36 1.93
CA ILE A 567 -8.79 -19.82 2.16
C ILE A 567 -8.30 -20.19 3.57
N GLY A 568 -7.94 -19.22 4.40
CA GLY A 568 -7.51 -19.35 5.81
C GLY A 568 -6.13 -19.96 6.02
N GLU A 569 -5.25 -19.87 5.03
CA GLU A 569 -3.84 -20.27 5.11
C GLU A 569 -2.94 -19.14 5.63
N ILE A 570 -3.34 -18.51 6.74
CA ILE A 570 -2.69 -17.33 7.29
C ILE A 570 -1.22 -17.60 7.70
N LYS A 571 -0.90 -18.83 8.13
CA LYS A 571 0.49 -19.21 8.45
C LYS A 571 1.40 -19.13 7.23
N PHE A 572 0.90 -19.51 6.06
CA PHE A 572 1.67 -19.45 4.82
C PHE A 572 1.96 -18.01 4.41
N THR A 573 1.03 -17.08 4.63
CA THR A 573 1.25 -15.67 4.27
C THR A 573 2.37 -15.04 5.09
N VAL A 574 2.50 -15.41 6.37
CA VAL A 574 3.62 -14.98 7.22
C VAL A 574 4.94 -15.61 6.75
N TYR A 575 4.94 -16.90 6.41
CA TYR A 575 6.12 -17.56 5.86
C TYR A 575 6.57 -16.91 4.54
N LEU A 576 5.62 -16.64 3.62
CA LEU A 576 5.88 -16.01 2.34
C LEU A 576 6.48 -14.61 2.51
N MET A 577 5.93 -13.81 3.43
CA MET A 577 6.50 -12.51 3.79
C MET A 577 7.94 -12.67 4.30
N GLY A 578 8.20 -13.61 5.21
CA GLY A 578 9.53 -13.86 5.76
C GLY A 578 10.54 -14.22 4.68
N LEU A 579 10.14 -15.09 3.75
CA LEU A 579 10.96 -15.49 2.60
C LEU A 579 11.27 -14.29 1.69
N ILE A 580 10.30 -13.41 1.42
CA ILE A 580 10.52 -12.17 0.65
C ILE A 580 11.59 -11.29 1.32
N LEU A 581 11.51 -11.08 2.64
CA LEU A 581 12.49 -10.25 3.35
C LEU A 581 13.89 -10.86 3.32
N ILE A 582 14.00 -12.18 3.53
CA ILE A 582 15.30 -12.88 3.50
C ILE A 582 15.93 -12.79 2.11
N ILE A 583 15.19 -13.16 1.06
CA ILE A 583 15.70 -13.10 -0.32
C ILE A 583 16.08 -11.65 -0.68
N LYS A 584 15.25 -10.68 -0.29
CA LYS A 584 15.58 -9.26 -0.51
C LYS A 584 16.88 -8.89 0.17
N LEU A 585 17.07 -9.19 1.45
CA LEU A 585 18.29 -8.84 2.19
C LEU A 585 19.54 -9.41 1.52
N VAL A 586 19.47 -10.66 1.04
CA VAL A 586 20.57 -11.31 0.32
C VAL A 586 20.86 -10.62 -1.02
N LEU A 587 19.82 -10.31 -1.80
CA LEU A 587 19.97 -9.69 -3.12
C LEU A 587 20.30 -8.19 -3.07
N GLN A 588 19.93 -7.50 -1.98
CA GLN A 588 20.06 -6.05 -1.84
C GLN A 588 21.50 -5.59 -2.01
N TYR A 589 22.45 -6.25 -1.32
CA TYR A 589 23.86 -5.85 -1.34
C TYR A 589 24.46 -5.90 -2.77
N PRO A 590 24.51 -7.06 -3.46
CA PRO A 590 25.13 -7.12 -4.78
C PRO A 590 24.43 -6.23 -5.81
N LEU A 591 23.09 -6.18 -5.78
CA LEU A 591 22.33 -5.37 -6.74
C LEU A 591 22.48 -3.87 -6.50
N THR A 592 22.59 -3.42 -5.25
CA THR A 592 22.86 -2.00 -4.94
C THR A 592 24.27 -1.60 -5.34
N VAL A 593 25.26 -2.49 -5.20
CA VAL A 593 26.63 -2.22 -5.67
C VAL A 593 26.68 -2.08 -7.19
N TRP A 594 26.02 -2.97 -7.94
CA TRP A 594 26.06 -2.96 -9.41
C TRP A 594 25.15 -1.90 -10.04
N PHE A 595 23.92 -1.75 -9.53
CA PHE A 595 22.88 -0.93 -10.14
C PHE A 595 22.55 0.35 -9.36
N LYS A 596 23.26 0.62 -8.25
CA LYS A 596 23.15 1.86 -7.46
C LYS A 596 21.70 2.13 -7.04
N GLY A 597 21.14 3.30 -7.37
CA GLY A 597 19.76 3.68 -7.05
C GLY A 597 18.67 2.74 -7.59
N MET A 598 18.94 1.97 -8.66
CA MET A 598 18.02 0.94 -9.16
C MET A 598 18.11 -0.40 -8.43
N GLY A 599 19.25 -0.67 -7.77
CA GLY A 599 19.50 -1.93 -7.08
C GLY A 599 18.43 -2.34 -6.06
N PRO A 600 17.98 -1.44 -5.16
CA PRO A 600 16.88 -1.69 -4.23
C PRO A 600 15.57 -2.14 -4.91
N LEU A 601 15.24 -1.53 -6.05
CA LEU A 601 14.05 -1.88 -6.83
C LEU A 601 14.20 -3.27 -7.48
N MET A 602 15.38 -3.58 -8.03
CA MET A 602 15.67 -4.88 -8.62
C MET A 602 15.64 -6.00 -7.57
N ALA A 603 16.22 -5.77 -6.39
CA ALA A 603 16.16 -6.71 -5.27
C ALA A 603 14.72 -6.99 -4.84
N THR A 604 13.89 -5.94 -4.78
CA THR A 604 12.45 -6.06 -4.50
C THR A 604 11.75 -6.88 -5.58
N LEU A 605 11.95 -6.53 -6.85
CA LEU A 605 11.31 -7.21 -7.97
C LEU A 605 11.64 -8.71 -7.96
N MET A 606 12.91 -9.07 -7.80
CA MET A 606 13.35 -10.48 -7.78
C MET A 606 12.81 -11.23 -6.55
N ALA A 607 12.90 -10.63 -5.35
CA ALA A 607 12.43 -11.26 -4.12
C ALA A 607 10.91 -11.55 -4.17
N PHE A 608 10.11 -10.59 -4.66
CA PHE A 608 8.68 -10.80 -4.85
C PHE A 608 8.42 -11.79 -5.98
N ALA A 609 9.09 -11.70 -7.13
CA ALA A 609 8.86 -12.59 -8.26
C ALA A 609 9.07 -14.06 -7.88
N ILE A 610 10.19 -14.40 -7.23
CA ILE A 610 10.51 -15.77 -6.80
C ILE A 610 9.41 -16.31 -5.87
N CYS A 611 9.07 -15.55 -4.84
CA CYS A 611 8.06 -15.93 -3.85
C CYS A 611 6.65 -16.03 -4.46
N LEU A 612 6.29 -15.10 -5.34
CA LEU A 612 4.96 -15.06 -5.94
C LEU A 612 4.76 -16.17 -6.96
N VAL A 613 5.76 -16.46 -7.80
CA VAL A 613 5.73 -17.61 -8.72
C VAL A 613 5.51 -18.91 -7.93
N TRP A 614 6.26 -19.10 -6.84
CA TRP A 614 6.09 -20.26 -5.97
C TRP A 614 4.69 -20.33 -5.34
N SER A 615 4.18 -19.21 -4.84
CA SER A 615 2.86 -19.14 -4.22
C SER A 615 1.73 -19.42 -5.22
N VAL A 616 1.79 -18.88 -6.44
CA VAL A 616 0.80 -19.12 -7.49
C VAL A 616 0.88 -20.56 -7.97
N TRP A 617 2.08 -21.11 -8.14
CA TRP A 617 2.28 -22.52 -8.48
C TRP A 617 1.64 -23.47 -7.44
N ARG A 618 1.80 -23.16 -6.15
CA ARG A 618 1.17 -23.91 -5.05
C ARG A 618 -0.36 -23.84 -5.11
N LEU A 619 -0.94 -22.70 -5.47
CA LEU A 619 -2.39 -22.57 -5.67
C LEU A 619 -2.86 -23.42 -6.86
N ILE A 620 -2.14 -23.38 -7.99
CA ILE A 620 -2.45 -24.14 -9.21
C ILE A 620 -2.46 -25.65 -8.95
N LYS A 621 -1.46 -26.15 -8.20
CA LYS A 621 -1.35 -27.56 -7.83
C LYS A 621 -2.44 -28.02 -6.86
N ARG A 622 -2.87 -27.15 -5.94
CA ARG A 622 -3.79 -27.50 -4.86
C ARG A 622 -5.27 -27.40 -5.24
N TYR A 623 -5.62 -26.44 -6.09
CA TYR A 623 -7.01 -26.15 -6.43
C TYR A 623 -7.24 -26.35 -7.93
N PRO A 624 -8.06 -27.33 -8.35
CA PRO A 624 -8.34 -27.52 -9.76
C PRO A 624 -9.15 -26.34 -10.31
N ALA A 625 -8.68 -25.76 -11.41
CA ALA A 625 -9.37 -24.71 -12.14
C ALA A 625 -9.03 -24.83 -13.63
N ASN A 626 -9.74 -24.06 -14.47
CA ASN A 626 -9.44 -23.95 -15.89
C ASN A 626 -8.20 -23.08 -16.13
N TRP A 627 -7.03 -23.55 -15.69
CA TRP A 627 -5.76 -22.84 -15.73
C TRP A 627 -5.31 -22.50 -17.16
N HIS A 628 -5.68 -23.32 -18.15
CA HIS A 628 -5.44 -23.01 -19.57
C HIS A 628 -6.20 -21.75 -20.02
N ARG A 629 -7.47 -21.62 -19.63
CA ARG A 629 -8.28 -20.43 -19.91
C ARG A 629 -7.76 -19.20 -19.16
N LEU A 630 -7.26 -19.38 -17.93
CA LEU A 630 -6.56 -18.30 -17.21
C LEU A 630 -5.34 -17.82 -18.00
N ASN A 631 -4.46 -18.74 -18.38
CA ASN A 631 -3.23 -18.42 -19.09
C ASN A 631 -3.51 -17.70 -20.42
N TYR A 632 -4.51 -18.17 -21.19
CA TYR A 632 -4.94 -17.50 -22.42
C TYR A 632 -5.41 -16.07 -22.16
N SER A 633 -6.31 -15.86 -21.17
CA SER A 633 -6.77 -14.51 -20.83
C SER A 633 -5.62 -13.61 -20.34
N MET A 634 -4.68 -14.13 -19.54
CA MET A 634 -3.51 -13.37 -19.06
C MET A 634 -2.55 -13.01 -20.19
N MET A 635 -2.25 -13.94 -21.10
CA MET A 635 -1.42 -13.67 -22.29
C MET A 635 -2.07 -12.62 -23.18
N LEU A 636 -3.40 -12.67 -23.37
CA LEU A 636 -4.11 -11.68 -24.17
C LEU A 636 -4.08 -10.29 -23.53
N MET A 637 -4.28 -10.19 -22.20
CA MET A 637 -4.14 -8.93 -21.46
C MET A 637 -2.71 -8.38 -21.54
N LEU A 638 -1.71 -9.25 -21.37
CA LEU A 638 -0.30 -8.88 -21.49
C LEU A 638 0.04 -8.39 -22.90
N PHE A 639 -0.43 -9.11 -23.92
CA PHE A 639 -0.24 -8.74 -25.32
C PHE A 639 -0.81 -7.34 -25.61
N TRP A 640 -2.08 -7.08 -25.27
CA TRP A 640 -2.67 -5.75 -25.51
C TRP A 640 -2.06 -4.65 -24.65
N SER A 641 -1.60 -4.96 -23.45
CA SER A 641 -0.85 -4.01 -22.62
C SER A 641 0.51 -3.68 -23.23
N LEU A 642 1.19 -4.67 -23.82
CA LEU A 642 2.46 -4.48 -24.53
C LEU A 642 2.26 -3.69 -25.83
N VAL A 643 1.22 -4.00 -26.61
CA VAL A 643 0.83 -3.20 -27.80
C VAL A 643 0.59 -1.75 -27.38
N THR A 644 -0.15 -1.53 -26.30
CA THR A 644 -0.39 -0.18 -25.76
C THR A 644 0.93 0.53 -25.41
N TYR A 645 1.85 -0.16 -24.72
CA TYR A 645 3.18 0.37 -24.43
C TYR A 645 3.97 0.72 -25.70
N LEU A 646 4.03 -0.21 -26.67
CA LEU A 646 4.77 -0.05 -27.92
C LEU A 646 4.22 1.06 -28.81
N VAL A 647 2.93 1.38 -28.72
CA VAL A 647 2.32 2.51 -29.45
C VAL A 647 2.51 3.82 -28.70
N VAL A 648 2.24 3.86 -27.39
CA VAL A 648 2.25 5.10 -26.62
C VAL A 648 3.66 5.62 -26.37
N ALA A 649 4.62 4.74 -26.04
CA ALA A 649 5.99 5.16 -25.73
C ALA A 649 6.68 5.96 -26.86
N PRO A 650 6.68 5.52 -28.14
CA PRO A 650 7.28 6.31 -29.21
C PRO A 650 6.51 7.60 -29.51
N ILE A 651 5.17 7.61 -29.38
CA ILE A 651 4.37 8.83 -29.55
C ILE A 651 4.77 9.87 -28.51
N VAL A 652 4.83 9.46 -27.23
CA VAL A 652 5.21 10.34 -26.13
C VAL A 652 6.66 10.82 -26.29
N ASN A 653 7.59 9.93 -26.61
CA ASN A 653 8.98 10.30 -26.84
C ASN A 653 9.13 11.27 -28.01
N THR A 654 8.39 11.08 -29.09
CA THR A 654 8.39 12.00 -30.25
C THR A 654 7.83 13.36 -29.86
N LEU A 655 6.71 13.42 -29.14
CA LEU A 655 6.13 14.68 -28.67
C LEU A 655 7.10 15.43 -27.75
N ASN A 656 7.84 14.73 -26.89
CA ASN A 656 8.84 15.34 -26.00
C ASN A 656 10.03 15.95 -26.73
N ILE A 657 10.31 15.57 -27.97
CA ILE A 657 11.35 16.23 -28.79
C ILE A 657 10.90 17.65 -29.19
N PHE A 658 9.60 17.86 -29.39
CA PHE A 658 9.05 19.14 -29.85
C PHE A 658 8.53 20.03 -28.71
N VAL A 659 8.46 19.49 -27.49
CA VAL A 659 7.80 20.11 -26.35
C VAL A 659 8.81 20.36 -25.23
N ASN A 660 8.80 21.56 -24.67
CA ASN A 660 9.59 21.89 -23.49
C ASN A 660 9.10 21.14 -22.24
N ASP A 661 10.00 20.86 -21.30
CA ASP A 661 9.72 20.20 -20.02
C ASP A 661 8.99 21.06 -18.97
N SER A 662 8.12 21.95 -19.44
CA SER A 662 7.20 22.65 -18.56
C SER A 662 6.13 21.69 -18.05
N ARG A 663 5.74 21.80 -16.77
CA ARG A 663 4.71 20.93 -16.18
C ARG A 663 3.37 20.98 -16.92
N MET A 664 2.99 22.14 -17.44
CA MET A 664 1.74 22.30 -18.19
C MET A 664 1.79 21.57 -19.54
N THR A 665 2.88 21.70 -20.29
CA THR A 665 2.99 21.01 -21.57
C THR A 665 3.14 19.50 -21.38
N GLN A 666 3.91 19.07 -20.39
CA GLN A 666 4.04 17.65 -20.04
C GLN A 666 2.72 17.04 -19.52
N MET A 667 1.86 17.83 -18.88
CA MET A 667 0.49 17.40 -18.53
C MET A 667 -0.36 17.15 -19.79
N ILE A 668 -0.23 17.97 -20.83
CA ILE A 668 -0.93 17.75 -22.11
C ILE A 668 -0.42 16.48 -22.79
N VAL A 669 0.90 16.28 -22.86
CA VAL A 669 1.51 15.07 -23.42
C VAL A 669 1.06 13.83 -22.64
N LEU A 670 1.02 13.91 -21.31
CA LEU A 670 0.50 12.85 -20.43
C LEU A 670 -0.96 12.53 -20.77
N LEU A 671 -1.83 13.54 -20.89
CA LEU A 671 -3.25 13.34 -21.22
C LEU A 671 -3.42 12.68 -22.58
N ILE A 672 -2.67 13.11 -23.60
CA ILE A 672 -2.68 12.49 -24.93
C ILE A 672 -2.27 11.02 -24.83
N GLY A 673 -1.16 10.72 -24.15
CA GLY A 673 -0.68 9.35 -23.97
C GLY A 673 -1.69 8.46 -23.24
N VAL A 674 -2.34 8.99 -22.19
CA VAL A 674 -3.39 8.29 -21.43
C VAL A 674 -4.64 8.06 -22.27
N LEU A 675 -5.09 9.04 -23.06
CA LEU A 675 -6.26 8.91 -23.93
C LEU A 675 -6.03 7.87 -25.04
N ILE A 676 -4.87 7.92 -25.69
CA ILE A 676 -4.50 6.94 -26.74
C ILE A 676 -4.39 5.55 -26.12
N GLY A 677 -3.64 5.40 -25.01
CA GLY A 677 -3.44 4.10 -24.39
C GLY A 677 -4.73 3.50 -23.82
N GLY A 678 -5.55 4.34 -23.16
CA GLY A 678 -6.87 3.95 -22.68
C GLY A 678 -7.83 3.57 -23.82
N GLY A 679 -7.75 4.27 -24.95
CA GLY A 679 -8.51 3.93 -26.17
C GLY A 679 -8.10 2.57 -26.74
N ILE A 680 -6.79 2.32 -26.91
CA ILE A 680 -6.26 1.06 -27.45
C ILE A 680 -6.64 -0.11 -26.55
N TYR A 681 -6.27 -0.05 -25.26
CA TYR A 681 -6.55 -1.16 -24.35
C TYR A 681 -8.04 -1.32 -24.08
N GLY A 682 -8.78 -0.22 -23.94
CA GLY A 682 -10.23 -0.25 -23.69
C GLY A 682 -11.02 -0.86 -24.84
N THR A 683 -10.69 -0.51 -26.09
CA THR A 683 -11.33 -1.11 -27.28
C THR A 683 -10.96 -2.59 -27.42
N ALA A 684 -9.68 -2.94 -27.24
CA ALA A 684 -9.23 -4.33 -27.27
C ALA A 684 -9.91 -5.18 -26.17
N ALA A 685 -10.00 -4.65 -24.96
CA ALA A 685 -10.69 -5.29 -23.85
C ALA A 685 -12.17 -5.54 -24.16
N LEU A 686 -12.87 -4.56 -24.73
CA LEU A 686 -14.30 -4.67 -25.05
C LEU A 686 -14.58 -5.64 -26.21
N LYS A 687 -13.72 -5.70 -27.23
CA LYS A 687 -13.91 -6.55 -28.41
C LYS A 687 -13.46 -7.99 -28.22
N THR A 688 -12.55 -8.25 -27.28
CA THR A 688 -12.11 -9.61 -26.95
C THR A 688 -13.06 -10.27 -25.94
N HIS A 689 -12.95 -11.59 -25.76
CA HIS A 689 -13.73 -12.32 -24.75
C HIS A 689 -13.49 -11.82 -23.32
N LEU A 690 -12.41 -11.06 -23.10
CA LEU A 690 -12.04 -10.44 -21.82
C LEU A 690 -13.12 -9.49 -21.30
N GLY A 691 -13.71 -8.67 -22.18
CA GLY A 691 -14.71 -7.68 -21.81
C GLY A 691 -15.95 -8.35 -21.24
N VAL A 692 -16.46 -9.37 -21.92
CA VAL A 692 -17.63 -10.14 -21.45
C VAL A 692 -17.30 -10.95 -20.20
N GLU A 693 -16.11 -11.54 -20.13
CA GLU A 693 -15.68 -12.36 -18.98
C GLU A 693 -15.51 -11.54 -17.68
N ILE A 694 -15.16 -10.25 -17.76
CA ILE A 694 -14.85 -9.41 -16.60
C ILE A 694 -15.95 -8.38 -16.31
N LEU A 695 -16.51 -7.73 -17.33
CA LEU A 695 -17.51 -6.66 -17.19
C LEU A 695 -18.95 -7.14 -17.42
N GLY A 696 -19.13 -8.40 -17.83
CA GLY A 696 -20.44 -9.01 -18.11
C GLY A 696 -21.16 -8.41 -19.32
N ASP A 697 -22.48 -8.55 -19.39
CA ASP A 697 -23.30 -8.15 -20.55
C ASP A 697 -23.23 -6.66 -20.89
N ARG A 698 -22.80 -5.82 -19.94
CA ARG A 698 -22.60 -4.38 -20.19
C ARG A 698 -21.46 -4.13 -21.17
N ALA A 699 -20.41 -4.97 -21.19
CA ALA A 699 -19.34 -4.85 -22.18
C ALA A 699 -19.84 -5.14 -23.59
N ARG A 700 -20.74 -6.12 -23.76
CA ARG A 700 -21.31 -6.46 -25.08
C ARG A 700 -22.07 -5.27 -25.69
N ARG A 701 -22.91 -4.61 -24.89
CA ARG A 701 -23.65 -3.40 -25.32
C ARG A 701 -22.74 -2.20 -25.60
N LEU A 702 -21.60 -2.09 -24.91
CA LEU A 702 -20.63 -1.04 -25.17
C LEU A 702 -19.81 -1.33 -26.44
N ALA A 703 -19.45 -2.60 -26.66
CA ALA A 703 -18.71 -3.05 -27.82
C ALA A 703 -19.51 -2.82 -29.12
N GLU A 704 -20.83 -3.10 -29.11
CA GLU A 704 -21.73 -2.88 -30.24
C GLU A 704 -21.87 -1.39 -30.65
N LYS A 705 -21.52 -0.45 -29.77
CA LYS A 705 -21.58 1.00 -30.04
C LYS A 705 -20.26 1.59 -30.54
N LEU A 706 -19.16 0.84 -30.46
CA LEU A 706 -17.88 1.31 -30.97
C LEU A 706 -17.85 1.09 -32.49
N PRO A 707 -17.47 2.11 -33.29
CA PRO A 707 -17.26 1.89 -34.71
C PRO A 707 -16.11 0.89 -34.87
N PHE A 708 -16.26 0.01 -35.87
CA PHE A 708 -15.45 -1.19 -36.17
C PHE A 708 -15.95 -2.49 -35.53
#